data_AF-A0A856MFS5-F1
#
_entry.id   AF-A0A856MFS5-F1
#
_cell.length_a   1.000
_cell.length_b   1.000
_cell.length_c   1.000
_cell.angle_alpha   90.00
_cell.angle_beta   90.00
_cell.angle_gamma   90.00
#
_symmetry.space_group_name_H-M   'P 1'
#
loop_
_entity.id
_entity.type
_entity.pdbx_description
1 polymer ?
#
loop_
_entity_poly.entity_id
_entity_poly.type
_entity_poly.pdbx_seq_one_letter_code
_entity_poly.pdbx_strand_id
1 'polypeptide(L)'
;MPLIDDVKRVCDRLAPLGWRDLLLAHGLDITAANLKQELAKELPNINRTIKGFEDFAFEGKRGIEPGSAARSLLFHAFASHNVVSENLREYPTLAEFEVIENYVYGVQPPSLEDLRARAQGELLAIVVFASEYRPASETVQRKHADLCFSRTGVARVGTAEAQYNGKLRGFLPFVQEDSQAFRVLPARYSAYIAVQRRGDRATFVPMRFQVQNNNVNLPQGDDRRRAGDDSRLFWVPLHKLFNGKECIRNLDLQVTLNARHINEKLRRIHLVLKNAGWGEPDISNPPFIFSDGIAELTTKPEFGRGLLVPVVHKNLIEAANYQGKPLTFKVPAGSRTLSSSLMIPATTGARRAPEYVHARHKLSNGQIDNLNNLANVTQAVQKGGYDALHYLDFTGDGSIEAVCPQLAVAIPRRIPAYSLVTAPDFFPNCDQRELLEWTEQSVPAALRQNLWEVSPETLSDSRLAPNLQLKNANFRPEDKTVTAIVCLPVSGSVRQMPLSASPTMRHAYLPDGAAGIFAPGWDVSFDRANGVDHLAAYGLGSPFPEDSKLCAALSTFWPAVAPDAARTFQPSQGPTVSPLTDEEIGQIGSSPWDGIPGPKRVTKNGKNFIEYADYDHADYVESSLQKKFSLSLTGKVDVREYEARVLAMANVYRVIPEARGQWRLFSFRQVQPTDSELQQAQTQATTTLAGIIYRFEIYRPGDPSANPNSDDFRKQLVPIQETATLFVTPLNILLKRNNNAWTRVSL
;
A
#
# COMPACT_ATOMS: atom_id res chain seq x y z
N MET A 1 -30.82 -6.14 23.14
CA MET A 1 -31.48 -4.89 22.74
C MET A 1 -31.70 -4.96 21.24
N PRO A 2 -32.87 -4.57 20.72
CA PRO A 2 -33.12 -4.48 19.28
C PRO A 2 -32.08 -3.63 18.55
N LEU A 3 -31.66 -4.03 17.34
CA LEU A 3 -30.71 -3.27 16.51
C LEU A 3 -31.17 -1.83 16.24
N ILE A 4 -32.48 -1.61 16.10
CA ILE A 4 -33.04 -0.28 15.86
C ILE A 4 -32.76 0.69 17.02
N ASP A 5 -32.69 0.20 18.26
CA ASP A 5 -32.40 1.04 19.42
C ASP A 5 -30.93 1.48 19.39
N ASP A 6 -30.02 0.61 18.94
CA ASP A 6 -28.62 0.98 18.70
C ASP A 6 -28.51 2.04 17.62
N VAL A 7 -29.20 1.85 16.49
CA VAL A 7 -29.27 2.84 15.40
C VAL A 7 -29.81 4.17 15.90
N LYS A 8 -30.86 4.14 16.74
CA LYS A 8 -31.44 5.34 17.34
C LYS A 8 -30.43 6.08 18.22
N ARG A 9 -29.65 5.37 19.04
CA ARG A 9 -28.59 6.01 19.86
C ARG A 9 -27.55 6.73 19.01
N VAL A 10 -27.12 6.12 17.90
CA VAL A 10 -26.20 6.77 16.95
C VAL A 10 -26.83 8.01 16.31
N CYS A 11 -28.07 7.89 15.84
CA CYS A 11 -28.80 8.99 15.21
C CYS A 11 -29.03 10.15 16.19
N ASP A 12 -29.46 9.87 17.41
CA ASP A 12 -29.72 10.88 18.44
C ASP A 12 -28.44 11.63 18.84
N ARG A 13 -27.28 10.94 18.87
CA ARG A 13 -25.97 11.57 19.13
C ARG A 13 -25.55 12.50 17.99
N LEU A 14 -25.67 12.03 16.75
CA LEU A 14 -25.17 12.74 15.57
C LEU A 14 -26.13 13.83 15.08
N ALA A 15 -27.45 13.69 15.31
CA ALA A 15 -28.47 14.64 14.91
C ALA A 15 -28.16 16.10 15.29
N PRO A 16 -27.87 16.45 16.56
CA PRO A 16 -27.55 17.82 16.94
C PRO A 16 -26.22 18.31 16.34
N LEU A 17 -25.36 17.41 15.84
CA LEU A 17 -24.05 17.74 15.28
C LEU A 17 -24.10 18.08 13.78
N GLY A 18 -25.30 18.39 13.27
CA GLY A 18 -25.57 18.84 11.90
C GLY A 18 -26.10 17.75 10.97
N TRP A 19 -26.07 16.48 11.40
CA TRP A 19 -26.49 15.35 10.55
C TRP A 19 -27.99 15.32 10.28
N ARG A 20 -28.81 15.79 11.23
CA ARG A 20 -30.27 15.86 11.02
C ARG A 20 -30.60 16.82 9.88
N ASP A 21 -30.05 18.03 9.93
CA ASP A 21 -30.34 19.08 8.95
C ASP A 21 -29.88 18.66 7.54
N LEU A 22 -28.71 18.01 7.46
CA LEU A 22 -28.22 17.44 6.21
C LEU A 22 -29.19 16.38 5.66
N LEU A 23 -29.64 15.43 6.48
CA LEU A 23 -30.51 14.32 6.05
C LEU A 23 -31.95 14.76 5.76
N LEU A 24 -32.44 15.80 6.45
CA LEU A 24 -33.73 16.42 6.16
C LEU A 24 -33.78 17.02 4.75
N ALA A 25 -32.65 17.49 4.22
CA ALA A 25 -32.56 17.98 2.83
C ALA A 25 -32.84 16.87 1.78
N HIS A 26 -32.78 15.60 2.19
CA HIS A 26 -33.17 14.44 1.38
C HIS A 26 -34.54 13.85 1.77
N GLY A 27 -35.22 14.46 2.76
CA GLY A 27 -36.52 14.02 3.28
C GLY A 27 -36.45 12.99 4.42
N LEU A 28 -35.28 12.76 5.03
CA LEU A 28 -35.06 11.79 6.10
C LEU A 28 -34.86 12.49 7.47
N ASP A 29 -35.77 12.27 8.42
CA ASP A 29 -35.62 12.76 9.80
C ASP A 29 -35.09 11.67 10.74
N ILE A 30 -33.78 11.64 10.94
CA ILE A 30 -33.14 10.64 11.82
C ILE A 30 -33.53 10.75 13.31
N THR A 31 -34.29 11.78 13.70
CA THR A 31 -34.81 11.94 15.07
C THR A 31 -36.29 11.54 15.22
N ALA A 32 -36.90 11.01 14.15
CA ALA A 32 -38.30 10.62 14.17
C ALA A 32 -38.61 9.66 15.33
N ALA A 33 -39.77 9.87 15.98
CA ALA A 33 -40.22 9.04 17.10
C ALA A 33 -40.31 7.56 16.71
N ASN A 34 -40.80 7.26 15.50
CA ASN A 34 -40.76 5.92 14.90
C ASN A 34 -39.64 5.83 13.85
N LEU A 35 -38.40 5.77 14.32
CA LEU A 35 -37.21 5.71 13.45
C LEU A 35 -37.27 4.51 12.49
N LYS A 36 -37.81 3.36 12.92
CA LYS A 36 -37.94 2.18 12.05
C LYS A 36 -38.78 2.48 10.81
N GLN A 37 -39.95 3.09 11.00
CA GLN A 37 -40.84 3.47 9.89
C GLN A 37 -40.20 4.55 9.02
N GLU A 38 -39.54 5.52 9.65
CA GLU A 38 -38.85 6.62 8.95
C GLU A 38 -37.72 6.12 8.05
N LEU A 39 -36.87 5.19 8.54
CA LEU A 39 -35.80 4.59 7.75
C LEU A 39 -36.33 3.72 6.60
N ALA A 40 -37.51 3.11 6.78
CA ALA A 40 -38.13 2.24 5.79
C ALA A 40 -38.98 2.98 4.75
N LYS A 41 -39.33 4.25 4.93
CA LYS A 41 -40.19 4.98 3.97
C LYS A 41 -39.47 5.27 2.66
N GLU A 42 -40.24 5.47 1.59
CA GLU A 42 -39.67 5.94 0.32
C GLU A 42 -39.37 7.43 0.36
N LEU A 43 -38.21 7.80 -0.17
CA LEU A 43 -37.68 9.15 -0.28
C LEU A 43 -37.66 9.55 -1.77
N PRO A 44 -38.72 10.18 -2.29
CA PRO A 44 -38.85 10.46 -3.73
C PRO A 44 -37.86 11.52 -4.24
N ASN A 45 -37.34 12.38 -3.35
CA ASN A 45 -36.58 13.58 -3.70
C ASN A 45 -35.17 13.60 -3.08
N ILE A 46 -34.45 12.48 -3.09
CA ILE A 46 -33.06 12.46 -2.60
C ILE A 46 -32.21 13.40 -3.46
N ASN A 47 -31.73 14.47 -2.82
CA ASN A 47 -30.98 15.52 -3.48
C ASN A 47 -29.51 15.13 -3.72
N ARG A 48 -29.19 14.67 -4.93
CA ARG A 48 -27.83 14.26 -5.34
C ARG A 48 -26.96 15.42 -5.84
N THR A 49 -27.41 16.68 -5.70
CA THR A 49 -26.56 17.85 -5.97
C THR A 49 -25.83 18.32 -4.71
N ILE A 50 -26.18 17.78 -3.55
CA ILE A 50 -25.48 18.03 -2.28
C ILE A 50 -24.15 17.29 -2.32
N LYS A 51 -23.07 18.02 -1.97
CA LYS A 51 -21.72 17.49 -1.94
C LYS A 51 -21.63 16.24 -1.05
N GLY A 52 -21.03 15.20 -1.60
CA GLY A 52 -20.86 13.88 -0.97
C GLY A 52 -21.93 12.87 -1.34
N PHE A 53 -23.04 13.28 -1.98
CA PHE A 53 -24.15 12.41 -2.40
C PHE A 53 -24.28 12.27 -3.92
N GLU A 54 -23.38 12.87 -4.69
CA GLU A 54 -23.40 12.84 -6.15
C GLU A 54 -23.30 11.41 -6.67
N ASP A 55 -22.54 10.57 -5.98
CA ASP A 55 -22.26 9.19 -6.34
C ASP A 55 -23.07 8.15 -5.53
N PHE A 56 -24.03 8.59 -4.72
CA PHE A 56 -24.99 7.70 -4.06
C PHE A 56 -25.84 6.96 -5.10
N ALA A 57 -26.00 5.63 -4.93
CA ALA A 57 -26.70 4.77 -5.89
C ALA A 57 -28.06 5.34 -6.28
N PHE A 58 -28.34 5.42 -7.58
CA PHE A 58 -29.56 6.03 -8.09
C PHE A 58 -30.82 5.28 -7.64
N GLU A 59 -30.72 3.96 -7.56
CA GLU A 59 -31.78 3.05 -7.15
C GLU A 59 -32.07 3.11 -5.65
N GLY A 60 -31.19 3.74 -4.86
CA GLY A 60 -31.41 4.01 -3.45
C GLY A 60 -32.54 5.03 -3.26
N LYS A 61 -33.58 4.60 -2.55
CA LYS A 61 -34.81 5.39 -2.32
C LYS A 61 -35.33 5.32 -0.88
N ARG A 62 -34.55 4.84 0.07
CA ARG A 62 -34.93 4.70 1.49
C ARG A 62 -33.79 5.15 2.39
N GLY A 63 -34.10 5.42 3.66
CA GLY A 63 -33.08 5.61 4.69
C GLY A 63 -32.21 4.36 4.85
N ILE A 64 -32.85 3.19 4.92
CA ILE A 64 -32.23 1.86 4.92
C ILE A 64 -32.94 0.96 3.90
N GLU A 65 -32.19 0.47 2.92
CA GLU A 65 -32.64 -0.55 1.98
C GLU A 65 -32.15 -1.93 2.47
N PRO A 66 -33.05 -2.89 2.76
CA PRO A 66 -32.67 -4.17 3.33
C PRO A 66 -31.60 -4.92 2.52
N GLY A 67 -30.50 -5.26 3.18
CA GLY A 67 -29.38 -5.99 2.59
C GLY A 67 -28.56 -5.22 1.56
N SER A 68 -28.82 -3.93 1.33
CA SER A 68 -28.12 -3.13 0.32
C SER A 68 -27.54 -1.84 0.93
N ALA A 69 -26.27 -1.91 1.30
CA ALA A 69 -25.52 -0.79 1.84
C ALA A 69 -25.46 0.40 0.85
N ALA A 70 -25.17 0.13 -0.43
CA ALA A 70 -25.10 1.14 -1.48
C ALA A 70 -26.40 1.92 -1.72
N ARG A 71 -27.55 1.29 -1.45
CA ARG A 71 -28.89 1.86 -1.65
C ARG A 71 -29.50 2.45 -0.38
N SER A 72 -28.78 2.35 0.74
CA SER A 72 -29.21 2.87 2.04
C SER A 72 -28.65 4.28 2.25
N LEU A 73 -29.52 5.30 2.21
CA LEU A 73 -29.09 6.70 2.31
C LEU A 73 -28.35 7.00 3.62
N LEU A 74 -28.85 6.49 4.75
CA LEU A 74 -28.21 6.72 6.05
C LEU A 74 -26.83 6.08 6.12
N PHE A 75 -26.71 4.85 5.58
CA PHE A 75 -25.42 4.17 5.52
C PHE A 75 -24.43 4.95 4.67
N HIS A 76 -24.81 5.34 3.45
CA HIS A 76 -23.95 6.15 2.57
C HIS A 76 -23.50 7.45 3.24
N ALA A 77 -24.43 8.20 3.85
CA ALA A 77 -24.12 9.45 4.55
C ALA A 77 -23.06 9.25 5.64
N PHE A 78 -23.14 8.15 6.38
CA PHE A 78 -22.21 7.84 7.47
C PHE A 78 -20.94 7.16 6.99
N ALA A 79 -20.94 6.48 5.84
CA ALA A 79 -19.84 5.69 5.32
C ALA A 79 -18.90 6.45 4.38
N SER A 80 -19.46 7.35 3.57
CA SER A 80 -18.75 8.06 2.51
C SER A 80 -17.85 9.13 3.11
N HIS A 81 -16.56 9.10 2.77
CA HIS A 81 -15.61 10.15 3.14
C HIS A 81 -15.84 11.46 2.37
N ASN A 82 -16.63 11.42 1.28
CA ASN A 82 -17.00 12.61 0.53
C ASN A 82 -18.13 13.41 1.19
N VAL A 83 -18.87 12.80 2.13
CA VAL A 83 -19.93 13.47 2.89
C VAL A 83 -19.29 14.29 4.01
N VAL A 84 -18.87 15.50 3.64
CA VAL A 84 -18.27 16.50 4.52
C VAL A 84 -18.94 17.84 4.33
N SER A 85 -19.15 18.57 5.43
CA SER A 85 -19.73 19.90 5.44
C SER A 85 -19.21 20.67 6.65
N GLU A 86 -19.10 21.99 6.54
CA GLU A 86 -18.70 22.87 7.66
C GLU A 86 -19.70 22.83 8.81
N ASN A 87 -20.95 22.44 8.53
CA ASN A 87 -22.01 22.29 9.55
C ASN A 87 -21.90 20.97 10.33
N LEU A 88 -21.10 20.01 9.88
CA LEU A 88 -20.90 18.73 10.57
C LEU A 88 -19.79 18.85 11.61
N ARG A 89 -20.17 18.78 12.89
CA ARG A 89 -19.24 19.01 14.01
C ARG A 89 -18.50 17.75 14.46
N GLU A 90 -19.12 16.59 14.33
CA GLU A 90 -18.49 15.29 14.55
C GLU A 90 -18.97 14.26 13.54
N TYR A 91 -18.28 13.13 13.50
CA TYR A 91 -18.51 12.05 12.57
C TYR A 91 -18.72 10.72 13.33
N PRO A 92 -19.36 9.72 12.69
CA PRO A 92 -19.48 8.38 13.27
C PRO A 92 -18.12 7.77 13.61
N THR A 93 -18.06 7.04 14.73
CA THR A 93 -16.98 6.10 15.03
C THR A 93 -17.12 4.83 14.17
N LEU A 94 -16.09 3.97 14.15
CA LEU A 94 -16.15 2.71 13.41
C LEU A 94 -17.18 1.72 14.00
N ALA A 95 -17.37 1.74 15.32
CA ALA A 95 -18.39 0.95 16.00
C ALA A 95 -19.81 1.40 15.64
N GLU A 96 -20.04 2.70 15.59
CA GLU A 96 -21.34 3.24 15.19
C GLU A 96 -21.64 3.00 13.71
N PHE A 97 -20.63 3.09 12.85
CA PHE A 97 -20.74 2.63 11.48
C PHE A 97 -21.14 1.14 11.41
N GLU A 98 -20.54 0.29 12.25
CA GLU A 98 -20.88 -1.15 12.32
C GLU A 98 -22.34 -1.37 12.71
N VAL A 99 -22.87 -0.57 13.63
CA VAL A 99 -24.28 -0.62 14.05
C VAL A 99 -25.21 -0.38 12.85
N ILE A 100 -24.95 0.67 12.05
CA ILE A 100 -25.76 0.97 10.87
C ILE A 100 -25.62 -0.16 9.83
N GLU A 101 -24.40 -0.65 9.60
CA GLU A 101 -24.16 -1.78 8.68
C GLU A 101 -24.92 -3.04 9.11
N ASN A 102 -24.85 -3.41 10.38
CA ASN A 102 -25.57 -4.57 10.93
C ASN A 102 -27.08 -4.40 10.77
N TYR A 103 -27.61 -3.18 10.94
CA TYR A 103 -29.03 -2.92 10.71
C TYR A 103 -29.42 -3.00 9.22
N VAL A 104 -28.57 -2.58 8.28
CA VAL A 104 -28.81 -2.78 6.84
C VAL A 104 -29.06 -4.27 6.54
N TYR A 105 -28.23 -5.15 7.08
CA TYR A 105 -28.39 -6.60 6.90
C TYR A 105 -29.47 -7.21 7.82
N GLY A 106 -29.76 -6.58 8.96
CA GLY A 106 -30.64 -7.12 10.00
C GLY A 106 -32.10 -6.65 9.96
N VAL A 107 -32.42 -5.58 9.22
CA VAL A 107 -33.80 -5.03 9.20
C VAL A 107 -34.83 -5.99 8.62
N GLN A 108 -34.41 -6.84 7.67
CA GLN A 108 -35.21 -7.93 7.10
C GLN A 108 -34.32 -9.17 6.96
N PRO A 109 -34.08 -9.91 8.07
CA PRO A 109 -33.10 -10.97 8.07
C PRO A 109 -33.57 -12.14 7.18
N PRO A 110 -32.70 -12.67 6.31
CA PRO A 110 -33.02 -13.84 5.48
C PRO A 110 -33.09 -15.10 6.34
N SER A 111 -33.81 -16.11 5.86
CA SER A 111 -33.64 -17.49 6.34
C SER A 111 -32.43 -18.15 5.65
N LEU A 112 -32.01 -19.30 6.17
CA LEU A 112 -31.00 -20.12 5.48
C LEU A 112 -31.49 -20.64 4.12
N GLU A 113 -32.80 -20.85 3.97
CA GLU A 113 -33.41 -21.25 2.70
C GLU A 113 -33.37 -20.10 1.68
N ASP A 114 -33.65 -18.86 2.12
CA ASP A 114 -33.55 -17.67 1.28
C ASP A 114 -32.12 -17.52 0.72
N LEU A 115 -31.11 -17.77 1.55
CA LEU A 115 -29.70 -17.71 1.14
C LEU A 115 -29.30 -18.84 0.19
N ARG A 116 -29.81 -20.07 0.41
CA ARG A 116 -29.60 -21.20 -0.53
C ARG A 116 -30.26 -20.93 -1.88
N ALA A 117 -31.45 -20.33 -1.89
CA ALA A 117 -32.12 -19.92 -3.10
C ALA A 117 -31.32 -18.86 -3.88
N ARG A 118 -30.77 -17.84 -3.18
CA ARG A 118 -29.87 -16.84 -3.79
C ARG A 118 -28.58 -17.46 -4.33
N ALA A 119 -28.07 -18.50 -3.68
CA ALA A 119 -26.90 -19.24 -4.13
C ALA A 119 -27.14 -20.01 -5.44
N GLN A 120 -28.40 -20.41 -5.72
CA GLN A 120 -28.79 -21.16 -6.92
C GLN A 120 -28.05 -22.51 -7.06
N GLY A 121 -27.90 -23.22 -5.93
CA GLY A 121 -27.21 -24.52 -5.89
C GLY A 121 -25.68 -24.44 -5.86
N GLU A 122 -25.11 -23.25 -6.04
CA GLU A 122 -23.68 -23.01 -5.88
C GLU A 122 -23.24 -23.15 -4.41
N LEU A 123 -21.93 -23.38 -4.23
CA LEU A 123 -21.36 -23.64 -2.93
C LEU A 123 -21.46 -22.41 -2.01
N LEU A 124 -22.04 -22.60 -0.82
CA LEU A 124 -22.06 -21.62 0.27
C LEU A 124 -20.99 -21.91 1.33
N ALA A 125 -20.41 -20.85 1.89
CA ALA A 125 -19.50 -20.92 3.03
C ALA A 125 -19.62 -19.68 3.93
N ILE A 126 -19.11 -19.79 5.15
CA ILE A 126 -18.75 -18.63 5.96
C ILE A 126 -17.37 -18.16 5.49
N VAL A 127 -17.28 -16.93 5.00
CA VAL A 127 -16.08 -16.36 4.40
C VAL A 127 -15.76 -15.04 5.08
N VAL A 128 -14.49 -14.84 5.42
CA VAL A 128 -14.02 -13.55 5.97
C VAL A 128 -13.54 -12.67 4.83
N PHE A 129 -13.95 -11.41 4.85
CA PHE A 129 -13.50 -10.38 3.91
C PHE A 129 -12.95 -9.18 4.68
N ALA A 130 -11.87 -8.60 4.15
CA ALA A 130 -11.59 -7.19 4.37
C ALA A 130 -12.51 -6.35 3.48
N SER A 131 -13.02 -5.23 3.99
CA SER A 131 -13.97 -4.43 3.21
C SER A 131 -13.91 -2.94 3.50
N GLU A 132 -14.07 -2.14 2.45
CA GLU A 132 -14.12 -0.68 2.50
C GLU A 132 -15.34 -0.15 1.75
N TYR A 133 -16.01 0.87 2.31
CA TYR A 133 -16.97 1.67 1.55
C TYR A 133 -16.20 2.73 0.77
N ARG A 134 -16.35 2.72 -0.54
CA ARG A 134 -15.53 3.50 -1.48
C ARG A 134 -16.39 4.36 -2.41
N PRO A 135 -15.86 5.50 -2.87
CA PRO A 135 -16.53 6.34 -3.86
C PRO A 135 -16.59 5.63 -5.21
N ALA A 136 -17.50 6.07 -6.08
CA ALA A 136 -17.77 5.38 -7.34
C ALA A 136 -16.52 5.08 -8.19
N SER A 137 -15.58 6.02 -8.30
CA SER A 137 -14.32 5.86 -9.05
C SER A 137 -13.42 4.72 -8.54
N GLU A 138 -13.55 4.38 -7.26
CA GLU A 138 -12.74 3.38 -6.58
C GLU A 138 -13.50 2.07 -6.34
N THR A 139 -14.77 2.01 -6.71
CA THR A 139 -15.55 0.77 -6.66
C THR A 139 -15.23 -0.14 -7.83
N VAL A 140 -15.46 -1.44 -7.62
CA VAL A 140 -15.19 -2.45 -8.63
C VAL A 140 -16.02 -2.27 -9.91
N GLN A 141 -17.28 -1.89 -9.75
CA GLN A 141 -18.21 -1.68 -10.85
C GLN A 141 -18.08 -0.30 -11.51
N ARG A 142 -17.40 0.65 -10.83
CA ARG A 142 -17.30 2.05 -11.24
C ARG A 142 -18.65 2.68 -11.60
N LYS A 143 -19.70 2.44 -10.81
CA LYS A 143 -21.06 2.96 -11.07
C LYS A 143 -21.56 3.93 -10.01
N HIS A 144 -21.39 3.61 -8.75
CA HIS A 144 -21.82 4.39 -7.60
C HIS A 144 -20.95 3.98 -6.40
N ALA A 145 -20.98 4.76 -5.31
CA ALA A 145 -20.31 4.38 -4.07
C ALA A 145 -20.85 3.07 -3.53
N ASP A 146 -19.97 2.17 -3.08
CA ASP A 146 -20.33 0.83 -2.61
C ASP A 146 -19.24 0.19 -1.74
N LEU A 147 -19.59 -0.90 -1.05
CA LEU A 147 -18.66 -1.78 -0.37
C LEU A 147 -17.84 -2.59 -1.39
N CYS A 148 -16.53 -2.55 -1.23
CA CYS A 148 -15.57 -3.39 -1.93
C CYS A 148 -15.00 -4.43 -0.97
N PHE A 149 -14.85 -5.67 -1.44
CA PHE A 149 -14.49 -6.81 -0.61
C PHE A 149 -13.29 -7.53 -1.18
N SER A 150 -12.32 -7.85 -0.33
CA SER A 150 -11.25 -8.79 -0.67
C SER A 150 -11.11 -9.82 0.44
N ARG A 151 -10.63 -11.01 0.10
CA ARG A 151 -10.21 -11.98 1.13
C ARG A 151 -8.76 -11.74 1.56
N THR A 152 -8.14 -10.66 1.10
CA THR A 152 -6.87 -10.16 1.61
C THR A 152 -7.07 -8.78 2.22
N GLY A 153 -6.45 -8.53 3.38
CA GLY A 153 -6.32 -7.18 3.94
C GLY A 153 -4.86 -6.89 4.26
N VAL A 154 -4.48 -5.61 4.16
CA VAL A 154 -3.09 -5.12 4.31
C VAL A 154 -3.04 -4.11 5.46
N ALA A 155 -2.40 -4.50 6.55
CA ALA A 155 -2.08 -3.64 7.68
C ALA A 155 -0.59 -3.26 7.65
N ARG A 156 -0.22 -2.10 8.23
CA ARG A 156 1.15 -1.55 8.17
C ARG A 156 1.73 -1.36 9.57
N VAL A 157 2.95 -1.85 9.79
CA VAL A 157 3.67 -1.65 11.07
C VAL A 157 3.99 -0.18 11.32
N GLY A 158 4.25 0.19 12.58
CA GLY A 158 4.53 1.56 12.98
C GLY A 158 5.05 1.65 14.41
N THR A 159 5.41 2.86 14.81
CA THR A 159 5.98 3.20 16.12
C THR A 159 5.04 3.97 17.06
N ALA A 160 3.81 4.21 16.63
CA ALA A 160 2.76 4.88 17.39
C ALA A 160 1.39 4.25 17.17
N GLU A 161 0.47 4.50 18.10
CA GLU A 161 -0.91 4.00 18.07
C GLU A 161 -1.69 4.44 16.83
N ALA A 162 -2.60 3.57 16.37
CA ALA A 162 -3.55 3.89 15.31
C ALA A 162 -4.43 5.09 15.71
N GLN A 163 -4.66 6.02 14.78
CA GLN A 163 -5.57 7.15 14.98
C GLN A 163 -6.63 7.19 13.89
N TYR A 164 -7.87 6.92 14.27
CA TYR A 164 -9.03 7.05 13.37
C TYR A 164 -9.41 8.52 13.21
N ASN A 165 -9.52 8.97 11.96
CA ASN A 165 -10.07 10.27 11.61
C ASN A 165 -11.51 10.08 11.12
N GLY A 166 -12.47 10.50 11.95
CA GLY A 166 -13.89 10.42 11.64
C GLY A 166 -14.23 11.14 10.34
N LYS A 167 -13.71 12.34 10.09
CA LYS A 167 -14.01 13.11 8.87
C LYS A 167 -13.60 12.38 7.59
N LEU A 168 -12.41 11.77 7.58
CA LEU A 168 -11.87 11.02 6.44
C LEU A 168 -12.36 9.57 6.35
N ARG A 169 -13.08 9.09 7.37
CA ARG A 169 -13.47 7.67 7.50
C ARG A 169 -12.28 6.71 7.32
N GLY A 170 -11.14 7.04 7.91
CA GLY A 170 -9.91 6.28 7.73
C GLY A 170 -8.87 6.56 8.80
N PHE A 171 -7.77 5.82 8.77
CA PHE A 171 -6.66 5.97 9.71
C PHE A 171 -5.61 6.91 9.15
N LEU A 172 -5.07 7.76 10.02
CA LEU A 172 -3.98 8.67 9.67
C LEU A 172 -2.63 7.95 9.81
N PRO A 173 -1.69 8.13 8.87
CA PRO A 173 -0.34 7.59 8.97
C PRO A 173 0.58 8.45 9.86
N PHE A 174 0.27 9.74 10.00
CA PHE A 174 1.12 10.73 10.65
C PHE A 174 0.92 10.80 12.17
N VAL A 175 2.02 11.02 12.89
CA VAL A 175 2.01 11.45 14.29
C VAL A 175 2.21 12.96 14.33
N GLN A 176 1.28 13.67 14.96
CA GLN A 176 1.40 15.11 15.14
C GLN A 176 2.63 15.41 16.01
N GLU A 177 3.42 16.42 15.64
CA GLU A 177 4.61 16.88 16.37
C GLU A 177 5.81 15.91 16.43
N ASP A 178 5.71 14.71 15.84
CA ASP A 178 6.82 13.77 15.69
C ASP A 178 6.94 13.29 14.24
N SER A 179 7.86 13.89 13.49
CA SER A 179 8.10 13.56 12.08
C SER A 179 8.74 12.19 11.87
N GLN A 180 9.31 11.59 12.91
CA GLN A 180 10.01 10.29 12.85
C GLN A 180 9.16 9.13 13.37
N ALA A 181 7.95 9.42 13.84
CA ALA A 181 7.00 8.41 14.29
C ALA A 181 5.96 8.06 13.22
N PHE A 182 5.58 6.79 13.21
CA PHE A 182 4.71 6.18 12.22
C PHE A 182 3.52 5.59 12.96
N ARG A 183 2.28 5.95 12.60
CA ARG A 183 1.14 5.23 13.16
C ARG A 183 1.03 3.84 12.56
N VAL A 184 0.69 2.85 13.38
CA VAL A 184 0.23 1.57 12.86
C VAL A 184 -1.06 1.78 12.06
N LEU A 185 -1.16 1.17 10.88
CA LEU A 185 -2.33 1.28 10.01
C LEU A 185 -3.08 -0.06 9.97
N PRO A 186 -4.34 -0.11 10.41
CA PRO A 186 -5.06 -1.37 10.59
C PRO A 186 -5.82 -1.81 9.32
N ALA A 187 -6.30 -3.05 9.35
CA ALA A 187 -7.22 -3.60 8.34
C ALA A 187 -8.49 -4.12 9.01
N ARG A 188 -9.67 -3.79 8.44
CA ARG A 188 -10.96 -4.20 8.98
C ARG A 188 -11.50 -5.44 8.28
N TYR A 189 -11.90 -6.44 9.07
CA TYR A 189 -12.48 -7.69 8.60
C TYR A 189 -13.91 -7.91 9.11
N SER A 190 -14.71 -8.64 8.34
CA SER A 190 -16.05 -9.08 8.74
C SER A 190 -16.38 -10.43 8.09
N ALA A 191 -17.23 -11.21 8.77
CA ALA A 191 -17.68 -12.50 8.27
C ALA A 191 -18.95 -12.35 7.43
N TYR A 192 -19.04 -13.11 6.34
CA TYR A 192 -20.18 -13.13 5.45
C TYR A 192 -20.57 -14.58 5.15
N ILE A 193 -21.86 -14.82 4.94
CA ILE A 193 -22.27 -15.96 4.11
C ILE A 193 -22.00 -15.54 2.67
N ALA A 194 -21.21 -16.34 1.95
CA ALA A 194 -20.79 -16.05 0.59
C ALA A 194 -20.96 -17.29 -0.30
N VAL A 195 -21.03 -17.02 -1.60
CA VAL A 195 -21.18 -18.04 -2.65
C VAL A 195 -19.91 -18.10 -3.50
N GLN A 196 -19.50 -19.31 -3.89
CA GLN A 196 -18.37 -19.48 -4.82
C GLN A 196 -18.89 -19.49 -6.26
N ARG A 197 -18.39 -18.61 -7.13
CA ARG A 197 -18.82 -18.50 -8.54
C ARG A 197 -17.67 -18.21 -9.48
N ARG A 198 -17.84 -18.55 -10.76
CA ARG A 198 -16.92 -18.13 -11.83
C ARG A 198 -17.01 -16.62 -12.04
N GLY A 199 -15.88 -15.97 -12.31
CA GLY A 199 -15.84 -14.53 -12.53
C GLY A 199 -16.79 -14.10 -13.65
N ASP A 200 -17.57 -13.05 -13.41
CA ASP A 200 -18.57 -12.56 -14.36
C ASP A 200 -18.61 -11.03 -14.42
N ARG A 201 -18.16 -10.47 -15.55
CA ARG A 201 -18.16 -9.02 -15.80
C ARG A 201 -19.53 -8.35 -15.73
N ALA A 202 -20.63 -9.10 -15.81
CA ALA A 202 -21.98 -8.54 -15.79
C ALA A 202 -22.60 -8.47 -14.38
N THR A 203 -22.36 -9.48 -13.53
CA THR A 203 -23.10 -9.66 -12.27
C THR A 203 -22.32 -9.30 -11.02
N PHE A 204 -21.04 -9.63 -10.97
CA PHE A 204 -20.13 -9.19 -9.91
C PHE A 204 -18.79 -9.00 -10.61
N VAL A 205 -18.41 -7.75 -10.85
CA VAL A 205 -17.16 -7.47 -11.56
C VAL A 205 -16.02 -7.79 -10.59
N PRO A 206 -15.05 -8.66 -10.89
CA PRO A 206 -13.75 -8.56 -10.26
C PRO A 206 -13.04 -7.28 -10.69
N MET A 207 -12.45 -6.58 -9.75
CA MET A 207 -11.66 -5.39 -10.07
C MET A 207 -10.56 -5.78 -11.05
N ARG A 208 -10.46 -4.97 -12.12
CA ARG A 208 -9.53 -5.21 -13.24
C ARG A 208 -9.61 -6.64 -13.79
N PHE A 209 -10.82 -7.06 -14.16
CA PHE A 209 -11.10 -8.39 -14.70
C PHE A 209 -10.13 -8.82 -15.80
N GLN A 210 -9.41 -9.92 -15.55
CA GLN A 210 -8.41 -10.46 -16.46
C GLN A 210 -9.06 -11.34 -17.53
N VAL A 211 -8.88 -10.99 -18.80
CA VAL A 211 -9.26 -11.88 -19.91
C VAL A 211 -8.15 -12.88 -20.19
N GLN A 212 -8.51 -14.07 -20.65
CA GLN A 212 -7.54 -15.02 -21.15
C GLN A 212 -6.69 -14.37 -22.25
N ASN A 213 -5.37 -14.40 -22.10
CA ASN A 213 -4.46 -13.84 -23.10
C ASN A 213 -3.54 -14.92 -23.66
N ASN A 214 -3.88 -15.40 -24.85
CA ASN A 214 -3.12 -16.44 -25.56
C ASN A 214 -1.90 -15.90 -26.31
N ASN A 215 -1.71 -14.57 -26.38
CA ASN A 215 -0.72 -13.89 -27.22
C ASN A 215 0.40 -13.21 -26.43
N VAL A 216 0.56 -13.49 -25.14
CA VAL A 216 1.61 -12.85 -24.37
C VAL A 216 2.92 -13.63 -24.54
N ASN A 217 3.94 -12.97 -25.10
CA ASN A 217 5.34 -13.32 -24.87
C ASN A 217 5.65 -13.07 -23.39
N LEU A 218 5.10 -13.91 -22.51
CA LEU A 218 5.45 -13.91 -21.11
C LEU A 218 6.90 -14.37 -20.99
N PRO A 219 7.68 -13.84 -20.05
CA PRO A 219 8.93 -14.49 -19.64
C PRO A 219 8.66 -16.00 -19.47
N GLN A 220 9.48 -16.85 -20.09
CA GLN A 220 9.25 -18.30 -20.09
C GLN A 220 8.97 -18.79 -18.66
N GLY A 221 7.77 -19.35 -18.43
CA GLY A 221 7.36 -19.91 -17.13
C GLY A 221 6.32 -19.11 -16.33
N ASP A 222 5.88 -17.92 -16.79
CA ASP A 222 4.80 -17.20 -16.11
C ASP A 222 3.39 -17.68 -16.53
N ASP A 223 3.00 -18.89 -16.14
CA ASP A 223 1.65 -19.42 -16.39
C ASP A 223 0.54 -18.66 -15.61
N ARG A 224 0.91 -17.72 -14.71
CA ARG A 224 -0.02 -17.02 -13.80
C ARG A 224 -1.07 -16.19 -14.55
N ARG A 225 -0.76 -15.71 -15.76
CA ARG A 225 -1.64 -14.87 -16.60
C ARG A 225 -2.37 -15.60 -17.73
N ARG A 226 -2.21 -16.93 -17.87
CA ARG A 226 -2.80 -17.67 -19.00
C ARG A 226 -4.31 -17.88 -18.88
N ALA A 227 -4.83 -18.07 -17.67
CA ALA A 227 -6.26 -18.25 -17.45
C ALA A 227 -6.99 -16.90 -17.37
N GLY A 228 -8.20 -16.82 -17.90
CA GLY A 228 -9.10 -15.68 -17.69
C GLY A 228 -9.89 -15.80 -16.38
N ASP A 229 -10.37 -14.68 -15.84
CA ASP A 229 -11.18 -14.65 -14.62
C ASP A 229 -12.55 -15.33 -14.80
N ASP A 230 -13.04 -15.47 -16.03
CA ASP A 230 -14.20 -16.30 -16.39
C ASP A 230 -14.00 -17.80 -16.09
N SER A 231 -12.74 -18.25 -16.06
CA SER A 231 -12.38 -19.62 -15.71
C SER A 231 -12.07 -19.82 -14.22
N ARG A 232 -11.89 -18.73 -13.44
CA ARG A 232 -11.50 -18.76 -12.02
C ARG A 232 -12.70 -18.66 -11.10
N LEU A 233 -12.59 -19.25 -9.91
CA LEU A 233 -13.62 -19.18 -8.87
C LEU A 233 -13.33 -18.04 -7.88
N PHE A 234 -14.36 -17.28 -7.53
CA PHE A 234 -14.35 -16.18 -6.59
C PHE A 234 -15.37 -16.43 -5.49
N TRP A 235 -15.06 -16.01 -4.27
CA TRP A 235 -16.05 -15.93 -3.20
C TRP A 235 -16.73 -14.56 -3.25
N VAL A 236 -18.05 -14.56 -3.35
CA VAL A 236 -18.86 -13.34 -3.49
C VAL A 236 -19.79 -13.23 -2.29
N PRO A 237 -19.73 -12.13 -1.51
CA PRO A 237 -20.53 -11.98 -0.30
C PRO A 237 -22.03 -11.88 -0.64
N LEU A 238 -22.87 -12.50 0.19
CA LEU A 238 -24.33 -12.41 0.08
C LEU A 238 -24.97 -11.71 1.28
N HIS A 239 -24.48 -11.98 2.48
CA HIS A 239 -25.08 -11.48 3.72
C HIS A 239 -24.02 -11.37 4.83
N LYS A 240 -23.93 -10.21 5.48
CA LYS A 240 -23.02 -10.00 6.63
C LYS A 240 -23.49 -10.82 7.83
N LEU A 241 -22.55 -11.43 8.53
CA LEU A 241 -22.77 -12.10 9.80
C LEU A 241 -22.38 -11.19 10.97
N PHE A 242 -23.29 -11.08 11.94
CA PHE A 242 -23.09 -10.34 13.19
C PHE A 242 -23.85 -11.01 14.34
N ASN A 243 -23.57 -10.61 15.57
CA ASN A 243 -24.15 -11.25 16.76
C ASN A 243 -25.62 -10.92 16.96
N GLY A 244 -26.39 -11.88 17.49
CA GLY A 244 -27.77 -11.69 17.94
C GLY A 244 -28.84 -12.32 17.06
N LYS A 245 -30.10 -12.05 17.43
CA LYS A 245 -31.31 -12.68 16.86
C LYS A 245 -31.81 -12.07 15.55
N GLU A 246 -31.28 -10.90 15.20
CA GLU A 246 -31.71 -10.12 14.04
C GLU A 246 -30.79 -10.31 12.82
N CYS A 247 -29.80 -11.22 12.88
CA CYS A 247 -28.89 -11.46 11.75
C CYS A 247 -29.45 -12.47 10.73
N ILE A 248 -29.88 -13.64 11.19
CA ILE A 248 -30.51 -14.69 10.37
C ILE A 248 -31.81 -15.10 11.06
N ARG A 249 -32.88 -15.22 10.27
CA ARG A 249 -34.22 -15.52 10.79
C ARG A 249 -34.20 -16.81 11.60
N ASN A 250 -34.79 -16.76 12.80
CA ASN A 250 -34.92 -17.87 13.75
C ASN A 250 -33.60 -18.38 14.35
N LEU A 251 -32.49 -17.66 14.23
CA LEU A 251 -31.20 -18.01 14.84
C LEU A 251 -30.68 -16.87 15.72
N ASP A 252 -29.97 -17.22 16.79
CA ASP A 252 -29.25 -16.27 17.65
C ASP A 252 -27.74 -16.48 17.48
N LEU A 253 -27.10 -15.66 16.64
CA LEU A 253 -25.74 -15.92 16.21
C LEU A 253 -24.70 -15.41 17.21
N GLN A 254 -23.61 -16.16 17.36
CA GLN A 254 -22.39 -15.75 18.05
C GLN A 254 -21.21 -15.89 17.09
N VAL A 255 -20.78 -14.76 16.53
CA VAL A 255 -19.72 -14.66 15.53
C VAL A 255 -18.45 -14.15 16.19
N THR A 256 -17.39 -14.93 16.12
CA THR A 256 -16.06 -14.55 16.61
C THR A 256 -15.06 -14.61 15.47
N LEU A 257 -14.16 -13.62 15.43
CA LEU A 257 -13.02 -13.61 14.53
C LEU A 257 -11.77 -13.98 15.31
N ASN A 258 -10.93 -14.84 14.74
CA ASN A 258 -9.63 -15.22 15.28
C ASN A 258 -8.54 -14.79 14.30
N ALA A 259 -7.52 -14.10 14.80
CA ALA A 259 -6.33 -13.73 14.03
C ALA A 259 -5.14 -14.61 14.39
N ARG A 260 -4.35 -14.98 13.38
CA ARG A 260 -3.06 -15.66 13.55
C ARG A 260 -2.10 -15.14 12.51
N HIS A 261 -0.97 -14.62 12.94
CA HIS A 261 0.10 -14.12 12.08
C HIS A 261 1.43 -14.75 12.47
N ILE A 262 2.35 -14.81 11.52
CA ILE A 262 3.67 -15.36 11.75
C ILE A 262 4.72 -14.56 10.99
N ASN A 263 5.85 -14.33 11.65
CA ASN A 263 7.09 -13.97 11.00
C ASN A 263 8.02 -15.18 11.10
N GLU A 264 8.63 -15.57 9.99
CA GLU A 264 9.60 -16.66 9.96
C GLU A 264 10.84 -16.33 9.12
N LYS A 265 11.10 -15.04 8.86
CA LYS A 265 12.23 -14.60 8.01
C LYS A 265 13.55 -15.18 8.49
N LEU A 266 13.82 -15.07 9.80
CA LEU A 266 15.05 -15.58 10.42
C LEU A 266 15.16 -17.10 10.29
N ARG A 267 14.09 -17.84 10.58
CA ARG A 267 14.04 -19.30 10.37
C ARG A 267 14.37 -19.68 8.93
N ARG A 268 13.76 -18.99 7.95
CA ARG A 268 13.98 -19.27 6.52
C ARG A 268 15.43 -19.05 6.09
N ILE A 269 16.11 -18.05 6.65
CA ILE A 269 17.56 -17.84 6.41
C ILE A 269 18.35 -19.08 6.81
N HIS A 270 18.12 -19.62 8.02
CA HIS A 270 18.86 -20.81 8.52
C HIS A 270 18.52 -22.10 7.78
N LEU A 271 17.33 -22.21 7.19
CA LEU A 271 16.96 -23.35 6.35
C LEU A 271 17.63 -23.33 4.97
N VAL A 272 17.85 -22.14 4.40
CA VAL A 272 18.38 -21.99 3.03
C VAL A 272 19.90 -21.84 3.03
N LEU A 273 20.46 -21.06 3.96
CA LEU A 273 21.90 -20.89 4.08
C LEU A 273 22.52 -22.10 4.78
N LYS A 274 23.40 -22.82 4.07
CA LYS A 274 24.16 -23.93 4.65
C LYS A 274 25.06 -23.43 5.78
N ASN A 275 25.04 -24.13 6.91
CA ASN A 275 25.89 -23.84 8.08
C ASN A 275 25.73 -22.41 8.63
N ALA A 276 24.52 -21.84 8.58
CA ALA A 276 24.21 -20.52 9.12
C ALA A 276 24.31 -20.42 10.66
N GLY A 277 24.59 -21.52 11.35
CA GLY A 277 24.96 -21.55 12.78
C GLY A 277 23.87 -22.10 13.70
N TRP A 278 22.61 -22.11 13.28
CA TRP A 278 21.49 -22.62 14.07
C TRP A 278 20.70 -23.69 13.31
N GLY A 279 20.10 -24.63 14.05
CA GLY A 279 19.31 -25.73 13.50
C GLY A 279 18.10 -26.07 14.38
N GLU A 280 17.40 -27.14 14.06
CA GLU A 280 16.32 -27.63 14.92
C GLU A 280 16.90 -28.18 16.24
N PRO A 281 16.22 -27.98 17.39
CA PRO A 281 14.90 -27.38 17.55
C PRO A 281 14.89 -25.84 17.65
N ASP A 282 16.06 -25.18 17.72
CA ASP A 282 16.18 -23.75 18.02
C ASP A 282 15.43 -22.88 17.00
N ILE A 283 15.59 -23.17 15.70
CA ILE A 283 14.98 -22.39 14.62
C ILE A 283 13.45 -22.52 14.54
N SER A 284 12.85 -23.43 15.32
CA SER A 284 11.40 -23.55 15.48
C SER A 284 10.83 -22.77 16.67
N ASN A 285 11.67 -22.01 17.38
CA ASN A 285 11.27 -21.18 18.52
C ASN A 285 11.52 -19.68 18.26
N PRO A 286 10.87 -18.78 19.03
CA PRO A 286 11.22 -17.36 18.99
C PRO A 286 12.70 -17.11 19.33
N PRO A 287 13.36 -16.14 18.68
CA PRO A 287 12.77 -15.19 17.72
C PRO A 287 12.89 -15.65 16.25
N PHE A 288 13.32 -16.88 15.96
CA PHE A 288 13.47 -17.37 14.57
C PHE A 288 12.13 -17.43 13.83
N ILE A 289 11.10 -17.82 14.58
CA ILE A 289 9.70 -17.86 14.18
C ILE A 289 8.85 -17.40 15.36
N PHE A 290 7.94 -16.45 15.13
CA PHE A 290 7.11 -15.90 16.19
C PHE A 290 5.77 -15.38 15.68
N SER A 291 4.79 -15.33 16.58
CA SER A 291 3.44 -14.79 16.34
C SER A 291 3.11 -13.59 17.23
N ASP A 292 3.69 -13.54 18.43
CA ASP A 292 3.45 -12.47 19.39
C ASP A 292 4.09 -11.16 18.92
N GLY A 293 3.39 -10.04 19.12
CA GLY A 293 3.92 -8.73 18.74
C GLY A 293 3.80 -8.39 17.26
N ILE A 294 3.04 -9.14 16.45
CA ILE A 294 2.80 -8.79 15.04
C ILE A 294 1.53 -7.95 14.91
N ALA A 295 0.36 -8.54 15.15
CA ALA A 295 -0.93 -7.84 15.08
C ALA A 295 -2.02 -8.57 15.87
N GLU A 296 -3.01 -7.81 16.33
CA GLU A 296 -4.09 -8.30 17.18
C GLU A 296 -5.44 -7.71 16.76
N LEU A 297 -6.53 -8.46 16.99
CA LEU A 297 -7.87 -7.89 16.89
C LEU A 297 -8.10 -6.98 18.09
N THR A 298 -8.34 -5.69 17.85
CA THR A 298 -8.51 -4.73 18.93
C THR A 298 -9.78 -4.99 19.74
N THR A 299 -9.72 -4.66 21.03
CA THR A 299 -10.84 -4.70 21.97
C THR A 299 -11.38 -3.30 22.30
N LYS A 300 -10.82 -2.25 21.68
CA LYS A 300 -11.25 -0.85 21.86
C LYS A 300 -12.72 -0.70 21.38
N PRO A 301 -13.68 -0.37 22.27
CA PRO A 301 -15.11 -0.37 21.93
C PRO A 301 -15.47 0.55 20.76
N GLU A 302 -14.79 1.68 20.61
CA GLU A 302 -15.00 2.68 19.55
C GLU A 302 -14.61 2.18 18.14
N PHE A 303 -13.79 1.13 18.06
CA PHE A 303 -13.36 0.52 16.80
C PHE A 303 -14.29 -0.60 16.32
N GLY A 304 -15.25 -1.02 17.14
CA GLY A 304 -16.14 -2.12 16.82
C GLY A 304 -15.40 -3.46 16.77
N ARG A 305 -15.99 -4.44 16.11
CA ARG A 305 -15.40 -5.79 15.99
C ARG A 305 -14.60 -5.91 14.68
N GLY A 306 -13.57 -6.75 14.71
CA GLY A 306 -12.87 -7.20 13.50
C GLY A 306 -11.82 -6.23 12.95
N LEU A 307 -11.45 -5.18 13.69
CA LEU A 307 -10.31 -4.35 13.32
C LEU A 307 -9.00 -5.01 13.78
N LEU A 308 -8.19 -5.46 12.82
CA LEU A 308 -6.85 -5.97 13.06
C LEU A 308 -5.87 -4.80 13.12
N VAL A 309 -5.18 -4.65 14.25
CA VAL A 309 -4.22 -3.56 14.50
C VAL A 309 -2.84 -4.16 14.72
N PRO A 310 -1.81 -3.74 13.96
CA PRO A 310 -0.43 -4.11 14.26
C PRO A 310 -0.02 -3.68 15.65
N VAL A 311 0.81 -4.49 16.32
CA VAL A 311 1.33 -4.13 17.65
C VAL A 311 2.34 -3.00 17.49
N VAL A 312 2.23 -1.99 18.36
CA VAL A 312 3.12 -0.83 18.35
C VAL A 312 4.47 -1.20 18.96
N HIS A 313 5.56 -0.89 18.26
CA HIS A 313 6.92 -1.11 18.74
C HIS A 313 7.67 0.21 18.88
N LYS A 314 8.67 0.27 19.77
CA LYS A 314 9.46 1.51 19.97
C LYS A 314 10.26 1.90 18.73
N ASN A 315 10.64 0.90 17.93
CA ASN A 315 11.41 1.03 16.70
C ASN A 315 10.77 0.15 15.61
N LEU A 316 11.02 0.49 14.34
CA LEU A 316 10.54 -0.32 13.21
C LEU A 316 11.23 -1.68 13.11
N ILE A 317 12.46 -1.77 13.64
CA ILE A 317 13.25 -3.00 13.73
C ILE A 317 13.97 -3.07 15.07
N GLU A 318 14.34 -4.28 15.48
CA GLU A 318 15.09 -4.51 16.73
C GLU A 318 16.19 -5.56 16.54
N ALA A 319 17.32 -5.42 17.23
CA ALA A 319 18.34 -6.45 17.22
C ALA A 319 17.79 -7.72 17.89
N ALA A 320 17.91 -8.86 17.20
CA ALA A 320 17.39 -10.12 17.70
C ALA A 320 18.25 -10.63 18.87
N ASN A 321 17.59 -11.18 19.89
CA ASN A 321 18.25 -11.86 21.01
C ASN A 321 17.72 -13.28 21.15
N TYR A 322 18.61 -14.23 21.45
CA TYR A 322 18.26 -15.61 21.72
C TYR A 322 19.02 -16.11 22.95
N GLN A 323 18.31 -16.72 23.90
CA GLN A 323 18.88 -17.21 25.16
C GLN A 323 19.73 -16.16 25.91
N GLY A 324 19.26 -14.90 25.93
CA GLY A 324 19.91 -13.80 26.63
C GLY A 324 21.17 -13.23 25.96
N LYS A 325 21.46 -13.62 24.71
CA LYS A 325 22.60 -13.11 23.92
C LYS A 325 22.14 -12.55 22.57
N PRO A 326 22.91 -11.62 21.98
CA PRO A 326 22.67 -11.19 20.60
C PRO A 326 22.63 -12.39 19.67
N LEU A 327 21.55 -12.51 18.90
CA LEU A 327 21.38 -13.59 17.94
C LEU A 327 22.15 -13.25 16.66
N THR A 328 22.97 -14.19 16.22
CA THR A 328 23.75 -14.08 14.98
C THR A 328 23.46 -15.22 14.00
N PHE A 329 23.92 -15.05 12.77
CA PHE A 329 24.10 -16.12 11.82
C PHE A 329 25.49 -16.06 11.17
N LYS A 330 25.98 -17.21 10.72
CA LYS A 330 27.23 -17.31 9.99
C LYS A 330 27.02 -16.87 8.55
N VAL A 331 27.66 -15.79 8.13
CA VAL A 331 27.67 -15.35 6.74
C VAL A 331 28.53 -16.32 5.93
N PRO A 332 28.00 -17.02 4.91
CA PRO A 332 28.79 -17.96 4.11
C PRO A 332 29.93 -17.27 3.37
N ALA A 333 31.06 -17.96 3.23
CA ALA A 333 32.19 -17.43 2.46
C ALA A 333 31.86 -17.39 0.95
N GLY A 334 32.31 -16.33 0.27
CA GLY A 334 32.06 -16.16 -1.18
C GLY A 334 30.59 -15.96 -1.53
N SER A 335 29.82 -15.35 -0.61
CA SER A 335 28.40 -15.10 -0.79
C SER A 335 28.12 -14.13 -1.94
N ARG A 336 26.97 -14.28 -2.59
CA ARG A 336 26.50 -13.24 -3.52
C ARG A 336 26.00 -12.04 -2.74
N THR A 337 26.26 -10.85 -3.27
CA THR A 337 25.77 -9.60 -2.69
C THR A 337 25.11 -8.76 -3.77
N LEU A 338 24.19 -7.90 -3.34
CA LEU A 338 23.77 -6.73 -4.10
C LEU A 338 24.14 -5.52 -3.26
N SER A 339 25.09 -4.71 -3.74
CA SER A 339 25.76 -3.72 -2.88
C SER A 339 26.32 -4.42 -1.62
N SER A 340 26.14 -3.82 -0.45
CA SER A 340 26.60 -4.33 0.84
C SER A 340 25.57 -5.23 1.56
N SER A 341 24.55 -5.71 0.86
CA SER A 341 23.54 -6.65 1.38
C SER A 341 23.86 -8.10 0.96
N LEU A 342 23.69 -9.05 1.88
CA LEU A 342 23.80 -10.48 1.55
C LEU A 342 22.59 -10.89 0.71
N MET A 343 22.84 -11.49 -0.46
CA MET A 343 21.76 -11.90 -1.37
C MET A 343 21.55 -13.41 -1.35
N ILE A 344 20.34 -13.84 -0.99
CA ILE A 344 19.87 -15.22 -1.13
C ILE A 344 19.11 -15.33 -2.46
N PRO A 345 19.64 -16.05 -3.47
CA PRO A 345 19.03 -16.08 -4.79
C PRO A 345 17.68 -16.82 -4.79
N ALA A 346 16.73 -16.30 -5.55
CA ALA A 346 15.47 -16.98 -5.83
C ALA A 346 15.71 -18.30 -6.60
N THR A 347 14.87 -19.31 -6.34
CA THR A 347 14.88 -20.59 -7.07
C THR A 347 13.76 -20.59 -8.08
N THR A 348 14.07 -20.48 -9.38
CA THR A 348 13.05 -20.36 -10.46
C THR A 348 12.05 -19.21 -10.21
N GLY A 349 12.55 -18.09 -9.67
CA GLY A 349 11.75 -16.91 -9.29
C GLY A 349 11.13 -16.97 -7.88
N ALA A 350 10.88 -18.16 -7.33
CA ALA A 350 10.31 -18.33 -5.99
C ALA A 350 11.34 -18.03 -4.87
N ARG A 351 10.90 -17.31 -3.82
CA ARG A 351 11.76 -16.88 -2.70
C ARG A 351 11.48 -17.72 -1.46
N ARG A 352 12.38 -18.67 -1.19
CA ARG A 352 12.30 -19.57 -0.02
C ARG A 352 12.75 -18.94 1.29
N ALA A 353 13.36 -17.76 1.23
CA ALA A 353 13.91 -16.98 2.31
C ALA A 353 13.97 -15.50 1.86
N PRO A 354 14.23 -14.57 2.78
CA PRO A 354 14.51 -13.17 2.45
C PRO A 354 15.54 -13.06 1.33
N GLU A 355 15.22 -12.32 0.26
CA GLU A 355 16.18 -12.15 -0.84
C GLU A 355 17.41 -11.35 -0.38
N TYR A 356 17.21 -10.33 0.44
CA TYR A 356 18.27 -9.48 0.95
C TYR A 356 18.32 -9.56 2.48
N VAL A 357 19.50 -9.83 3.01
CA VAL A 357 19.74 -10.00 4.45
C VAL A 357 20.82 -9.02 4.91
N HIS A 358 20.54 -8.33 6.02
CA HIS A 358 21.51 -7.47 6.66
C HIS A 358 22.69 -8.29 7.18
N ALA A 359 23.91 -7.95 6.76
CA ALA A 359 25.14 -8.66 7.14
C ALA A 359 26.26 -7.73 7.64
N ARG A 360 25.98 -6.43 7.84
CA ARG A 360 27.03 -5.42 8.05
C ARG A 360 27.43 -5.22 9.52
N HIS A 361 26.67 -5.77 10.47
CA HIS A 361 27.02 -5.74 11.89
C HIS A 361 27.61 -7.08 12.31
N LYS A 362 28.93 -7.15 12.29
CA LYS A 362 29.70 -8.32 12.66
C LYS A 362 29.85 -8.37 14.17
N LEU A 363 29.54 -9.51 14.79
CA LEU A 363 29.83 -9.73 16.20
C LEU A 363 31.27 -10.29 16.33
N SER A 364 32.10 -9.68 17.17
CA SER A 364 33.47 -10.11 17.45
C SER A 364 33.80 -9.86 18.91
N ASN A 365 34.14 -10.91 19.66
CA ASN A 365 34.46 -10.84 21.10
C ASN A 365 33.40 -10.09 21.93
N GLY A 366 32.12 -10.26 21.58
CA GLY A 366 31.00 -9.59 22.26
C GLY A 366 30.79 -8.12 21.88
N GLN A 367 31.57 -7.57 20.95
CA GLN A 367 31.43 -6.22 20.40
C GLN A 367 30.89 -6.25 18.98
N ILE A 368 30.18 -5.19 18.59
CA ILE A 368 29.61 -5.05 17.25
C ILE A 368 30.56 -4.23 16.39
N ASP A 369 31.24 -4.90 15.46
CA ASP A 369 32.03 -4.28 14.41
C ASP A 369 31.11 -3.90 13.23
N ASN A 370 30.85 -2.61 13.03
CA ASN A 370 30.09 -2.16 11.86
C ASN A 370 31.01 -2.14 10.62
N LEU A 371 30.76 -3.05 9.68
CA LEU A 371 31.52 -3.19 8.43
C LEU A 371 31.35 -1.98 7.50
N ASN A 372 30.32 -1.15 7.67
CA ASN A 372 30.20 0.12 6.95
C ASN A 372 31.31 1.12 7.29
N ASN A 373 32.13 0.85 8.31
CA ASN A 373 33.32 1.63 8.62
C ASN A 373 34.56 1.20 7.82
N LEU A 374 34.44 0.19 6.94
CA LEU A 374 35.51 -0.27 6.07
C LEU A 374 35.28 0.24 4.64
N ALA A 375 36.29 0.85 4.01
CA ALA A 375 36.19 1.33 2.62
C ALA A 375 35.81 0.24 1.59
N ASN A 376 35.94 -1.04 1.94
CA ASN A 376 35.66 -2.20 1.10
C ASN A 376 34.50 -3.06 1.67
N VAL A 377 33.43 -2.41 2.15
CA VAL A 377 32.28 -3.08 2.81
C VAL A 377 31.68 -4.20 1.97
N THR A 378 31.48 -3.98 0.67
CA THR A 378 30.94 -5.00 -0.26
C THR A 378 31.84 -6.23 -0.32
N GLN A 379 33.16 -6.04 -0.46
CA GLN A 379 34.10 -7.17 -0.45
C GLN A 379 34.17 -7.86 0.91
N ALA A 380 34.03 -7.11 2.01
CA ALA A 380 34.00 -7.68 3.37
C ALA A 380 32.78 -8.59 3.58
N VAL A 381 31.59 -8.15 3.11
CA VAL A 381 30.38 -8.98 3.15
C VAL A 381 30.49 -10.19 2.24
N GLN A 382 30.95 -10.01 1.00
CA GLN A 382 31.17 -11.10 0.03
C GLN A 382 32.16 -12.15 0.55
N LYS A 383 33.24 -11.72 1.21
CA LYS A 383 34.23 -12.62 1.81
C LYS A 383 33.60 -13.54 2.84
N GLY A 384 32.62 -13.05 3.61
CA GLY A 384 31.90 -13.82 4.62
C GLY A 384 32.83 -14.41 5.70
N GLY A 385 32.38 -15.50 6.32
CA GLY A 385 33.15 -16.24 7.34
C GLY A 385 33.07 -15.67 8.76
N TYR A 386 32.18 -14.71 9.01
CA TYR A 386 31.95 -14.10 10.31
C TYR A 386 30.50 -14.26 10.76
N ASP A 387 30.25 -13.95 12.02
CA ASP A 387 28.92 -13.97 12.60
C ASP A 387 28.30 -12.57 12.51
N ALA A 388 27.20 -12.44 11.76
CA ALA A 388 26.46 -11.19 11.60
C ALA A 388 25.22 -11.19 12.51
N LEU A 389 24.86 -10.04 13.06
CA LEU A 389 23.65 -9.87 13.87
C LEU A 389 22.38 -10.06 13.03
N HIS A 390 21.40 -10.75 13.61
CA HIS A 390 20.03 -10.78 13.11
C HIS A 390 19.22 -9.59 13.64
N TYR A 391 18.27 -9.14 12.82
CA TYR A 391 17.31 -8.11 13.17
C TYR A 391 15.90 -8.64 12.96
N LEU A 392 15.02 -8.27 13.90
CA LEU A 392 13.59 -8.51 13.81
C LEU A 392 12.94 -7.29 13.15
N ASP A 393 11.99 -7.59 12.28
CA ASP A 393 10.89 -6.68 11.98
C ASP A 393 9.58 -7.36 12.38
N PHE A 394 8.53 -6.56 12.54
CA PHE A 394 7.23 -7.04 13.00
C PHE A 394 6.25 -7.23 11.84
N THR A 395 6.79 -7.46 10.63
CA THR A 395 6.00 -7.81 9.45
C THR A 395 5.66 -9.31 9.46
N GLY A 396 4.66 -9.73 8.69
CA GLY A 396 4.30 -11.14 8.60
C GLY A 396 3.03 -11.37 7.80
N ASP A 397 2.70 -12.64 7.61
CA ASP A 397 1.44 -13.05 7.00
C ASP A 397 0.68 -14.04 7.88
N GLY A 398 -0.60 -14.17 7.60
CA GLY A 398 -1.52 -14.81 8.52
C GLY A 398 -2.89 -15.08 7.96
N SER A 399 -3.79 -15.44 8.86
CA SER A 399 -5.19 -15.74 8.55
C SER A 399 -6.14 -15.11 9.56
N ILE A 400 -7.29 -14.66 9.06
CA ILE A 400 -8.45 -14.31 9.89
C ILE A 400 -9.54 -15.34 9.63
N GLU A 401 -9.95 -16.07 10.66
CA GLU A 401 -11.02 -17.08 10.58
C GLU A 401 -12.26 -16.62 11.36
N ALA A 402 -13.45 -16.93 10.84
CA ALA A 402 -14.71 -16.74 11.54
C ALA A 402 -15.24 -18.06 12.13
N VAL A 403 -15.70 -17.99 13.38
CA VAL A 403 -16.39 -19.07 14.08
C VAL A 403 -17.82 -18.63 14.37
N CYS A 404 -18.79 -19.42 13.92
CA CYS A 404 -20.22 -19.24 14.20
C CYS A 404 -20.86 -20.60 14.50
N PRO A 405 -20.93 -21.04 15.77
CA PRO A 405 -21.41 -22.37 16.14
C PRO A 405 -22.82 -22.71 15.62
N GLN A 406 -23.71 -21.72 15.62
CA GLN A 406 -25.11 -21.87 15.20
C GLN A 406 -25.28 -22.18 13.71
N LEU A 407 -24.26 -21.91 12.90
CA LEU A 407 -24.24 -22.20 11.46
C LEU A 407 -23.38 -23.42 11.11
N ALA A 408 -22.67 -24.00 12.07
CA ALA A 408 -21.66 -25.03 11.80
C ALA A 408 -22.21 -26.29 11.13
N VAL A 409 -23.48 -26.65 11.37
CA VAL A 409 -24.13 -27.79 10.71
C VAL A 409 -24.66 -27.41 9.33
N ALA A 410 -25.32 -26.25 9.22
CA ALA A 410 -26.00 -25.86 7.99
C ALA A 410 -25.06 -25.29 6.90
N ILE A 411 -23.94 -24.68 7.32
CA ILE A 411 -22.88 -24.11 6.50
C ILE A 411 -21.53 -24.50 7.14
N PRO A 412 -21.06 -25.74 6.94
CA PRO A 412 -19.89 -26.26 7.64
C PRO A 412 -18.56 -25.68 7.14
N ARG A 413 -18.52 -25.19 5.90
CA ARG A 413 -17.29 -24.69 5.28
C ARG A 413 -16.97 -23.27 5.79
N ARG A 414 -15.75 -23.11 6.29
CA ARG A 414 -15.17 -21.83 6.73
C ARG A 414 -13.97 -21.51 5.85
N ILE A 415 -13.96 -20.31 5.28
CA ILE A 415 -12.89 -19.82 4.42
C ILE A 415 -12.24 -18.64 5.12
N PRO A 416 -10.98 -18.78 5.60
CA PRO A 416 -10.28 -17.67 6.20
C PRO A 416 -9.90 -16.62 5.15
N ALA A 417 -9.77 -15.37 5.60
CA ALA A 417 -9.08 -14.33 4.85
C ALA A 417 -7.56 -14.50 5.02
N TYR A 418 -6.80 -14.18 3.98
CA TYR A 418 -5.36 -13.94 4.08
C TYR A 418 -5.12 -12.54 4.66
N SER A 419 -4.17 -12.43 5.57
CA SER A 419 -3.90 -11.18 6.28
C SER A 419 -2.43 -10.87 6.24
N LEU A 420 -2.11 -9.67 5.74
CA LEU A 420 -0.75 -9.17 5.61
C LEU A 420 -0.52 -8.06 6.64
N VAL A 421 0.64 -8.11 7.30
CA VAL A 421 1.18 -7.04 8.13
C VAL A 421 2.52 -6.65 7.52
N THR A 422 2.58 -5.49 6.87
CA THR A 422 3.68 -5.13 5.97
C THR A 422 4.45 -3.90 6.47
N ALA A 423 5.54 -3.57 5.78
CA ALA A 423 6.34 -2.38 6.06
C ALA A 423 5.51 -1.10 5.96
N PRO A 424 5.96 0.02 6.57
CA PRO A 424 5.31 1.32 6.40
C PRO A 424 5.14 1.69 4.91
N ASP A 425 4.09 2.45 4.63
CA ASP A 425 3.84 3.06 3.34
C ASP A 425 4.39 4.49 3.34
N PHE A 426 5.30 4.80 2.41
CA PHE A 426 5.89 6.14 2.31
C PHE A 426 5.11 7.12 1.43
N PHE A 427 4.10 6.64 0.71
CA PHE A 427 3.13 7.45 -0.04
C PHE A 427 1.69 7.00 0.28
N PRO A 428 1.23 7.10 1.54
CA PRO A 428 -0.06 6.58 1.99
C PRO A 428 -1.30 7.27 1.36
N ASN A 429 -1.09 8.27 0.50
CA ASN A 429 -2.13 8.98 -0.26
C ASN A 429 -2.00 8.76 -1.79
N CYS A 430 -1.17 7.80 -2.20
CA CYS A 430 -1.03 7.34 -3.58
C CYS A 430 -1.45 5.88 -3.65
N ASP A 431 -2.47 5.56 -4.44
CA ASP A 431 -2.93 4.17 -4.59
C ASP A 431 -2.27 3.49 -5.80
N GLN A 432 -1.80 2.26 -5.59
CA GLN A 432 -1.08 1.47 -6.62
C GLN A 432 -1.95 1.20 -7.86
N ARG A 433 -3.25 0.93 -7.69
CA ARG A 433 -4.19 0.73 -8.81
C ARG A 433 -4.45 2.04 -9.53
N GLU A 434 -4.60 3.17 -8.83
CA GLU A 434 -4.82 4.46 -9.49
C GLU A 434 -3.66 4.81 -10.43
N LEU A 435 -2.41 4.64 -9.98
CA LEU A 435 -1.23 4.84 -10.82
C LEU A 435 -1.18 3.90 -12.03
N LEU A 436 -1.59 2.64 -11.85
CA LEU A 436 -1.67 1.67 -12.94
C LEU A 436 -2.72 2.04 -13.98
N GLU A 437 -3.93 2.36 -13.53
CA GLU A 437 -5.04 2.75 -14.40
C GLU A 437 -4.73 4.05 -15.14
N TRP A 438 -4.15 5.03 -14.46
CA TRP A 438 -3.64 6.26 -15.06
C TRP A 438 -2.59 5.99 -16.14
N THR A 439 -1.62 5.12 -15.86
CA THR A 439 -0.58 4.74 -16.82
C THR A 439 -1.18 4.14 -18.10
N GLU A 440 -2.18 3.26 -17.93
CA GLU A 440 -2.82 2.55 -19.04
C GLU A 440 -3.76 3.46 -19.84
N GLN A 441 -4.51 4.34 -19.17
CA GLN A 441 -5.66 5.06 -19.74
C GLN A 441 -5.35 6.51 -20.10
N SER A 442 -4.45 7.17 -19.37
CA SER A 442 -4.27 8.62 -19.45
C SER A 442 -2.88 9.05 -19.94
N VAL A 443 -1.83 8.28 -19.64
CA VAL A 443 -0.48 8.59 -20.13
C VAL A 443 -0.43 8.46 -21.66
N PRO A 444 0.08 9.47 -22.41
CA PRO A 444 0.23 9.39 -23.86
C PRO A 444 1.06 8.17 -24.28
N ALA A 445 0.64 7.48 -25.35
CA ALA A 445 1.31 6.26 -25.81
C ALA A 445 2.81 6.45 -26.09
N ALA A 446 3.21 7.65 -26.55
CA ALA A 446 4.61 8.01 -26.79
C ALA A 446 5.48 8.06 -25.51
N LEU A 447 4.88 8.32 -24.34
CA LEU A 447 5.58 8.36 -23.05
C LEU A 447 5.53 7.01 -22.33
N ARG A 448 4.54 6.17 -22.61
CA ARG A 448 4.24 4.95 -21.84
C ARG A 448 5.34 3.89 -21.89
N GLN A 449 5.95 3.67 -23.05
CA GLN A 449 6.88 2.53 -23.26
C GLN A 449 8.14 2.57 -22.39
N ASN A 450 8.52 3.75 -21.91
CA ASN A 450 9.70 3.93 -21.07
C ASN A 450 9.35 4.64 -19.76
N LEU A 451 8.08 4.68 -19.33
CA LEU A 451 7.76 5.41 -18.12
C LEU A 451 8.31 4.70 -16.88
N TRP A 452 7.96 3.43 -16.75
CA TRP A 452 8.30 2.58 -15.61
C TRP A 452 9.34 1.53 -15.99
N GLU A 453 10.28 1.24 -15.09
CA GLU A 453 11.15 0.06 -15.22
C GLU A 453 10.34 -1.23 -15.02
N VAL A 454 9.47 -1.22 -14.01
CA VAL A 454 8.47 -2.25 -13.75
C VAL A 454 7.11 -1.58 -13.70
N SER A 455 6.15 -2.13 -14.46
CA SER A 455 4.77 -1.63 -14.42
C SER A 455 4.28 -1.57 -12.97
N PRO A 456 3.56 -0.52 -12.56
CA PRO A 456 3.03 -0.35 -11.20
C PRO A 456 1.92 -1.37 -10.88
N GLU A 457 2.20 -2.66 -11.00
CA GLU A 457 1.24 -3.74 -10.79
C GLU A 457 0.74 -3.75 -9.36
N THR A 458 -0.56 -4.02 -9.22
CA THR A 458 -1.24 -4.03 -7.93
C THR A 458 -1.43 -5.46 -7.42
N LEU A 459 -1.41 -5.66 -6.09
CA LEU A 459 -1.62 -6.97 -5.48
C LEU A 459 -3.01 -7.54 -5.79
N SER A 460 -4.03 -6.69 -5.99
CA SER A 460 -5.37 -7.13 -6.36
C SER A 460 -5.44 -7.85 -7.71
N ASP A 461 -4.44 -7.65 -8.57
CA ASP A 461 -4.31 -8.32 -9.88
C ASP A 461 -3.55 -9.65 -9.77
N SER A 462 -2.93 -9.94 -8.62
CA SER A 462 -2.29 -11.23 -8.42
C SER A 462 -3.33 -12.36 -8.41
N ARG A 463 -3.00 -13.48 -9.06
CA ARG A 463 -3.85 -14.68 -9.10
C ARG A 463 -3.10 -15.88 -8.52
N LEU A 464 -2.67 -15.73 -7.27
CA LEU A 464 -1.91 -16.73 -6.52
C LEU A 464 -2.68 -17.21 -5.29
N ALA A 465 -2.36 -18.42 -4.85
CA ALA A 465 -2.89 -18.95 -3.60
C ALA A 465 -2.32 -18.16 -2.41
N PRO A 466 -3.05 -18.10 -1.27
CA PRO A 466 -2.48 -17.63 0.00
C PRO A 466 -1.31 -18.52 0.42
N ASN A 467 -0.50 -18.07 1.38
CA ASN A 467 0.65 -18.83 1.85
C ASN A 467 0.26 -20.25 2.32
N LEU A 468 0.61 -21.25 1.50
CA LEU A 468 0.25 -22.65 1.70
C LEU A 468 1.06 -23.33 2.80
N GLN A 469 2.10 -22.65 3.31
CA GLN A 469 2.96 -23.16 4.37
C GLN A 469 2.54 -22.67 5.76
N LEU A 470 1.51 -21.80 5.86
CA LEU A 470 0.93 -21.38 7.13
C LEU A 470 0.19 -22.55 7.81
N LYS A 471 0.78 -23.05 8.90
CA LYS A 471 0.17 -24.12 9.71
C LYS A 471 -1.17 -23.65 10.28
N ASN A 472 -2.15 -24.56 10.28
CA ASN A 472 -3.50 -24.31 10.82
C ASN A 472 -4.29 -23.18 10.12
N ALA A 473 -3.82 -22.68 8.98
CA ALA A 473 -4.63 -21.89 8.06
C ALA A 473 -5.18 -22.86 7.00
N ASN A 474 -6.50 -22.96 6.89
CA ASN A 474 -7.17 -23.86 5.93
C ASN A 474 -7.11 -23.31 4.48
N PHE A 475 -5.96 -22.80 4.06
CA PHE A 475 -5.72 -22.31 2.72
C PHE A 475 -5.53 -23.47 1.75
N ARG A 476 -5.94 -23.25 0.50
CA ARG A 476 -5.98 -24.29 -0.52
C ARG A 476 -5.27 -23.84 -1.79
N PRO A 477 -4.57 -24.74 -2.49
CA PRO A 477 -3.81 -24.40 -3.69
C PRO A 477 -4.67 -23.89 -4.85
N GLU A 478 -5.94 -24.30 -4.93
CA GLU A 478 -6.89 -23.83 -5.94
C GLU A 478 -7.40 -22.39 -5.69
N ASP A 479 -7.14 -21.85 -4.50
CA ASP A 479 -7.74 -20.62 -4.01
C ASP A 479 -7.02 -19.35 -4.49
N LYS A 480 -6.87 -19.22 -5.80
CA LYS A 480 -5.99 -18.24 -6.45
C LYS A 480 -6.54 -16.81 -6.55
N THR A 481 -7.73 -16.56 -6.04
CA THR A 481 -8.42 -15.25 -6.14
C THR A 481 -8.49 -14.52 -4.80
N VAL A 482 -7.66 -14.92 -3.82
CA VAL A 482 -7.72 -14.37 -2.45
C VAL A 482 -7.50 -12.86 -2.40
N THR A 483 -6.61 -12.32 -3.24
CA THR A 483 -6.33 -10.88 -3.31
C THR A 483 -7.29 -10.12 -4.22
N ALA A 484 -8.16 -10.80 -4.99
CA ALA A 484 -9.08 -10.10 -5.87
C ALA A 484 -10.06 -9.26 -5.05
N ILE A 485 -10.48 -8.13 -5.62
CA ILE A 485 -11.54 -7.29 -5.05
C ILE A 485 -12.83 -7.52 -5.83
N VAL A 486 -13.91 -7.81 -5.11
CA VAL A 486 -15.26 -8.04 -5.64
C VAL A 486 -16.26 -7.10 -4.96
N CYS A 487 -17.46 -7.00 -5.53
CA CYS A 487 -18.60 -6.32 -4.92
C CYS A 487 -19.70 -7.32 -4.53
N LEU A 488 -20.78 -6.83 -3.91
CA LEU A 488 -22.01 -7.61 -3.77
C LEU A 488 -22.60 -7.94 -5.16
N PRO A 489 -23.32 -9.06 -5.33
CA PRO A 489 -23.98 -9.38 -6.59
C PRO A 489 -24.93 -8.26 -7.02
N VAL A 490 -24.73 -7.77 -8.23
CA VAL A 490 -25.57 -6.75 -8.84
C VAL A 490 -26.78 -7.42 -9.49
N SER A 491 -27.97 -6.92 -9.17
CA SER A 491 -29.24 -7.37 -9.77
C SER A 491 -29.91 -6.23 -10.54
N GLY A 492 -30.28 -6.49 -11.79
CA GLY A 492 -30.93 -5.52 -12.67
C GLY A 492 -29.97 -4.50 -13.30
N SER A 493 -30.52 -3.52 -14.00
CA SER A 493 -29.76 -2.38 -14.50
C SER A 493 -29.39 -1.46 -13.33
N VAL A 494 -28.11 -1.08 -13.25
CA VAL A 494 -27.59 -0.10 -12.31
C VAL A 494 -27.12 1.12 -13.09
N ARG A 495 -27.61 2.29 -12.71
CA ARG A 495 -27.27 3.57 -13.32
C ARG A 495 -25.85 3.98 -12.97
N GLN A 496 -25.15 4.52 -13.96
CA GLN A 496 -23.88 5.19 -13.79
C GLN A 496 -24.07 6.55 -13.11
N MET A 497 -23.42 6.75 -11.98
CA MET A 497 -23.28 8.03 -11.28
C MET A 497 -21.95 8.70 -11.65
N PRO A 498 -21.77 10.00 -11.34
CA PRO A 498 -20.52 10.70 -11.57
C PRO A 498 -19.32 9.98 -10.94
N LEU A 499 -18.21 9.92 -11.68
CA LEU A 499 -16.93 9.36 -11.21
C LEU A 499 -15.97 10.44 -10.69
N SER A 500 -16.38 11.71 -10.74
CA SER A 500 -15.60 12.85 -10.29
C SER A 500 -15.74 13.04 -8.78
N ALA A 501 -15.26 12.08 -8.01
CA ALA A 501 -15.12 12.23 -6.55
C ALA A 501 -13.81 12.95 -6.21
N SER A 502 -13.73 13.49 -4.98
CA SER A 502 -12.43 13.95 -4.45
C SER A 502 -11.53 12.73 -4.21
N PRO A 503 -10.21 12.83 -4.48
CA PRO A 503 -9.28 11.75 -4.16
C PRO A 503 -9.38 11.33 -2.70
N THR A 504 -9.27 10.03 -2.46
CA THR A 504 -9.30 9.47 -1.11
C THR A 504 -7.95 9.67 -0.42
N MET A 505 -7.89 10.55 0.57
CA MET A 505 -6.68 10.85 1.35
C MET A 505 -6.67 10.04 2.67
N ARG A 506 -6.67 8.72 2.58
CA ARG A 506 -6.64 7.81 3.75
C ARG A 506 -5.92 6.51 3.42
N HIS A 507 -5.44 5.81 4.45
CA HIS A 507 -4.93 4.44 4.33
C HIS A 507 -5.96 3.51 3.68
N ALA A 508 -5.60 2.92 2.54
CA ALA A 508 -6.32 1.80 1.93
C ALA A 508 -5.72 0.48 2.44
N TYR A 509 -6.57 -0.38 3.00
CA TYR A 509 -6.17 -1.72 3.48
C TYR A 509 -6.65 -2.85 2.57
N LEU A 510 -7.26 -2.54 1.42
CA LEU A 510 -7.51 -3.55 0.39
C LEU A 510 -6.28 -3.67 -0.54
N PRO A 511 -6.09 -4.84 -1.18
CA PRO A 511 -4.87 -5.13 -1.94
C PRO A 511 -4.70 -4.31 -3.22
N ASP A 512 -5.65 -3.48 -3.62
CA ASP A 512 -5.47 -2.62 -4.79
C ASP A 512 -4.50 -1.45 -4.52
N GLY A 513 -4.42 -1.00 -3.26
CA GLY A 513 -3.43 -0.02 -2.81
C GLY A 513 -2.05 -0.60 -2.47
N ALA A 514 -1.87 -1.92 -2.63
CA ALA A 514 -0.63 -2.61 -2.31
C ALA A 514 0.17 -3.04 -3.56
N ALA A 515 1.48 -3.17 -3.42
CA ALA A 515 2.39 -3.53 -4.51
C ALA A 515 2.20 -5.00 -4.97
N GLY A 516 2.35 -5.23 -6.28
CA GLY A 516 2.39 -6.57 -6.89
C GLY A 516 3.65 -7.39 -6.52
N ILE A 517 3.91 -8.49 -7.25
CA ILE A 517 4.86 -9.55 -6.85
C ILE A 517 6.07 -9.75 -7.81
N PHE A 518 6.31 -8.84 -8.75
CA PHE A 518 7.21 -9.06 -9.91
C PHE A 518 8.68 -9.36 -9.53
N ALA A 519 9.24 -8.68 -8.54
CA ALA A 519 10.53 -8.95 -7.88
C ALA A 519 10.47 -8.22 -6.52
N PRO A 520 11.07 -8.77 -5.44
CA PRO A 520 10.32 -8.98 -4.19
C PRO A 520 9.35 -7.82 -3.93
N GLY A 521 8.04 -8.12 -3.85
CA GLY A 521 7.04 -7.06 -3.69
C GLY A 521 7.30 -6.25 -2.42
N TRP A 522 6.91 -4.97 -2.36
CA TRP A 522 7.05 -4.20 -1.12
C TRP A 522 6.22 -4.81 0.03
N ASP A 523 5.05 -5.34 -0.32
CA ASP A 523 4.06 -5.88 0.61
C ASP A 523 4.18 -7.39 0.83
N VAL A 524 4.46 -8.13 -0.24
CA VAL A 524 4.52 -9.59 -0.22
C VAL A 524 5.32 -10.12 -1.41
N SER A 525 5.96 -11.28 -1.23
CA SER A 525 6.62 -12.03 -2.30
C SER A 525 5.81 -13.29 -2.65
N PHE A 526 6.41 -14.21 -3.39
CA PHE A 526 5.87 -15.54 -3.60
C PHE A 526 6.94 -16.63 -3.38
N ASP A 527 6.47 -17.81 -3.00
CA ASP A 527 7.22 -19.05 -2.92
C ASP A 527 6.45 -20.17 -3.62
N ARG A 528 7.04 -21.37 -3.69
CA ARG A 528 6.45 -22.54 -4.34
C ARG A 528 6.45 -23.74 -3.39
N ALA A 529 5.26 -24.27 -3.13
CA ALA A 529 5.05 -25.49 -2.35
C ALA A 529 4.34 -26.53 -3.22
N ASN A 530 4.89 -27.75 -3.31
CA ASN A 530 4.31 -28.86 -4.07
C ASN A 530 3.94 -28.49 -5.53
N GLY A 531 4.77 -27.67 -6.18
CA GLY A 531 4.54 -27.22 -7.56
C GLY A 531 3.51 -26.09 -7.72
N VAL A 532 2.96 -25.57 -6.62
CA VAL A 532 1.99 -24.46 -6.62
C VAL A 532 2.63 -23.19 -6.09
N ASP A 533 2.55 -22.13 -6.88
CA ASP A 533 2.95 -20.78 -6.46
C ASP A 533 1.95 -20.21 -5.47
N HIS A 534 2.47 -19.64 -4.38
CA HIS A 534 1.68 -19.01 -3.34
C HIS A 534 2.36 -17.74 -2.84
N LEU A 535 1.56 -16.82 -2.30
CA LEU A 535 2.06 -15.62 -1.64
C LEU A 535 2.90 -15.98 -0.40
N ALA A 536 3.91 -15.19 -0.09
CA ALA A 536 4.80 -15.39 1.05
C ALA A 536 5.43 -14.08 1.52
N ALA A 537 5.15 -13.66 2.76
CA ALA A 537 5.78 -12.46 3.35
C ALA A 537 7.25 -12.68 3.74
N TYR A 538 7.65 -13.92 4.03
CA TYR A 538 9.03 -14.24 4.42
C TYR A 538 10.05 -14.13 3.28
N GLY A 539 9.60 -13.95 2.03
CA GLY A 539 10.49 -13.76 0.89
C GLY A 539 11.06 -12.33 0.79
N LEU A 540 10.53 -11.41 1.59
CA LEU A 540 10.99 -10.02 1.69
C LEU A 540 12.24 -9.90 2.58
N GLY A 541 12.96 -8.81 2.42
CA GLY A 541 14.20 -8.48 3.09
C GLY A 541 14.14 -8.65 4.61
N SER A 542 15.28 -9.03 5.17
CA SER A 542 15.44 -9.30 6.60
C SER A 542 16.53 -8.41 7.19
N PRO A 543 16.14 -7.32 7.87
CA PRO A 543 14.76 -6.83 8.03
C PRO A 543 14.27 -6.08 6.78
N PHE A 544 12.98 -5.70 6.71
CA PHE A 544 12.39 -5.01 5.56
C PHE A 544 13.17 -3.77 5.04
N PRO A 545 13.92 -2.99 5.87
CA PRO A 545 14.71 -1.88 5.37
C PRO A 545 15.78 -2.25 4.32
N GLU A 546 16.22 -3.52 4.26
CA GLU A 546 17.09 -4.00 3.18
C GLU A 546 16.42 -3.90 1.81
N ASP A 547 15.15 -4.32 1.70
CA ASP A 547 14.38 -4.20 0.47
C ASP A 547 14.03 -2.75 0.19
N SER A 548 13.67 -1.98 1.24
CA SER A 548 13.29 -0.57 1.07
C SER A 548 14.38 0.26 0.42
N LYS A 549 15.66 0.05 0.79
CA LYS A 549 16.81 0.71 0.14
C LYS A 549 16.85 0.43 -1.36
N LEU A 550 16.73 -0.84 -1.73
CA LEU A 550 16.86 -1.27 -3.12
C LEU A 550 15.69 -0.78 -3.97
N CYS A 551 14.45 -0.93 -3.48
CA CYS A 551 13.25 -0.47 -4.17
C CYS A 551 13.25 1.06 -4.36
N ALA A 552 13.76 1.81 -3.38
CA ALA A 552 13.87 3.26 -3.47
C ALA A 552 14.98 3.71 -4.43
N ALA A 553 16.15 3.06 -4.38
CA ALA A 553 17.30 3.41 -5.20
C ALA A 553 17.11 3.08 -6.69
N LEU A 554 16.33 2.04 -7.02
CA LEU A 554 16.02 1.62 -8.39
C LEU A 554 14.83 2.39 -8.99
N SER A 555 14.79 3.70 -8.75
CA SER A 555 13.77 4.60 -9.33
C SER A 555 12.34 4.20 -8.98
N THR A 556 12.06 4.11 -7.67
CA THR A 556 10.73 3.79 -7.15
C THR A 556 10.14 2.52 -7.76
N PHE A 557 10.82 1.38 -7.55
CA PHE A 557 10.43 0.08 -8.11
C PHE A 557 8.95 -0.29 -7.85
N TRP A 558 8.38 0.22 -6.75
CA TRP A 558 6.96 0.15 -6.40
C TRP A 558 6.38 1.57 -6.20
N PRO A 559 5.84 2.20 -7.27
CA PRO A 559 5.50 3.64 -7.31
C PRO A 559 4.56 4.16 -6.22
N ALA A 560 3.64 3.36 -5.70
CA ALA A 560 2.70 3.84 -4.69
C ALA A 560 3.22 3.72 -3.25
N VAL A 561 4.41 3.15 -3.03
CA VAL A 561 4.89 2.82 -1.66
C VAL A 561 6.37 3.14 -1.42
N ALA A 562 7.19 3.15 -2.47
CA ALA A 562 8.63 3.35 -2.38
C ALA A 562 9.04 4.75 -2.87
N PRO A 563 9.73 5.58 -2.08
CA PRO A 563 10.25 6.87 -2.54
C PRO A 563 11.32 6.72 -3.63
N ASP A 564 11.31 7.56 -4.67
CA ASP A 564 12.35 7.56 -5.71
C ASP A 564 13.65 8.23 -5.20
N ALA A 565 14.47 7.44 -4.54
CA ALA A 565 15.76 7.86 -4.02
C ALA A 565 16.90 7.68 -5.04
N ALA A 566 16.61 7.46 -6.33
CA ALA A 566 17.65 7.24 -7.34
C ALA A 566 18.65 8.40 -7.41
N ARG A 567 18.21 9.63 -7.10
CA ARG A 567 19.06 10.83 -7.09
C ARG A 567 19.83 11.05 -5.79
N THR A 568 19.61 10.24 -4.75
CA THR A 568 20.38 10.29 -3.48
C THR A 568 21.78 9.71 -3.65
N PHE A 569 21.96 8.78 -4.61
CA PHE A 569 23.19 8.01 -4.81
C PHE A 569 23.88 8.34 -6.14
N GLN A 570 25.16 7.94 -6.24
CA GLN A 570 25.98 8.20 -7.42
C GLN A 570 25.42 7.53 -8.70
N PRO A 571 25.70 8.10 -9.89
CA PRO A 571 25.24 7.60 -11.20
C PRO A 571 25.62 6.14 -11.47
N SER A 572 24.69 5.24 -11.21
CA SER A 572 24.81 3.80 -11.46
C SER A 572 23.44 3.09 -11.35
N GLN A 573 22.50 3.72 -10.64
CA GLN A 573 21.12 3.27 -10.49
C GLN A 573 20.22 3.74 -11.64
N GLY A 574 19.02 3.15 -11.73
CA GLY A 574 18.00 3.44 -12.74
C GLY A 574 17.67 4.94 -12.87
N PRO A 575 17.13 5.38 -14.01
CA PRO A 575 16.79 6.79 -14.22
C PRO A 575 15.62 7.21 -13.33
N THR A 576 15.69 8.36 -12.67
CA THR A 576 14.56 8.92 -11.88
C THR A 576 13.26 8.94 -12.67
N VAL A 577 12.17 8.50 -12.05
CA VAL A 577 10.81 8.46 -12.62
C VAL A 577 9.92 9.47 -11.92
N SER A 578 9.82 9.40 -10.59
CA SER A 578 8.97 10.28 -9.78
C SER A 578 9.84 11.04 -8.78
N PRO A 579 10.48 12.15 -9.17
CA PRO A 579 11.52 12.78 -8.36
C PRO A 579 11.01 13.22 -6.98
N LEU A 580 11.79 12.90 -5.96
CA LEU A 580 11.70 13.55 -4.66
C LEU A 580 12.29 14.95 -4.72
N THR A 581 11.65 15.93 -4.06
CA THR A 581 12.11 17.32 -3.98
C THR A 581 13.41 17.46 -3.21
N ASP A 582 14.07 18.61 -3.36
CA ASP A 582 15.33 18.91 -2.65
C ASP A 582 15.16 18.85 -1.12
N GLU A 583 13.97 19.16 -0.62
CA GLU A 583 13.64 19.09 0.80
C GLU A 583 13.38 17.64 1.26
N GLU A 584 12.64 16.86 0.46
CA GLU A 584 12.32 15.44 0.76
C GLU A 584 13.57 14.55 0.89
N ILE A 585 14.65 14.86 0.15
CA ILE A 585 15.93 14.14 0.26
C ILE A 585 16.95 14.86 1.14
N GLY A 586 16.59 15.93 1.85
CA GLY A 586 17.51 16.67 2.71
C GLY A 586 18.72 17.27 1.98
N GLN A 587 18.58 17.60 0.69
CA GLN A 587 19.55 18.39 -0.07
C GLN A 587 19.47 19.86 0.35
N ILE A 588 18.25 20.33 0.64
CA ILE A 588 17.98 21.53 1.44
C ILE A 588 17.21 21.11 2.71
N GLY A 589 17.35 21.88 3.78
CA GLY A 589 16.82 21.48 5.10
C GLY A 589 17.69 20.42 5.79
N SER A 590 17.14 19.78 6.82
CA SER A 590 17.91 18.91 7.72
C SER A 590 17.38 17.48 7.86
N SER A 591 16.23 17.15 7.26
CA SER A 591 15.51 15.91 7.55
C SER A 591 15.14 15.14 6.27
N PRO A 592 16.09 14.42 5.65
CA PRO A 592 15.77 13.50 4.55
C PRO A 592 14.82 12.40 5.01
N TRP A 593 13.96 11.92 4.12
CA TRP A 593 12.96 10.89 4.42
C TRP A 593 13.55 9.56 4.93
N ASP A 594 14.79 9.23 4.55
CA ASP A 594 15.48 7.96 4.87
C ASP A 594 16.71 8.15 5.77
N GLY A 595 17.00 9.38 6.20
CA GLY A 595 18.22 9.68 6.96
C GLY A 595 19.48 9.88 6.14
N ILE A 596 19.42 9.76 4.81
CA ILE A 596 20.58 9.94 3.91
C ILE A 596 20.44 11.27 3.17
N PRO A 597 21.37 12.22 3.37
CA PRO A 597 21.28 13.52 2.71
C PRO A 597 21.54 13.38 1.20
N GLY A 598 20.78 14.14 0.43
CA GLY A 598 20.93 14.26 -1.01
C GLY A 598 22.25 14.88 -1.45
N PRO A 599 22.52 14.87 -2.76
CA PRO A 599 23.81 15.27 -3.32
C PRO A 599 24.11 16.76 -3.14
N LYS A 600 25.40 17.10 -3.07
CA LYS A 600 25.87 18.49 -2.94
C LYS A 600 26.85 18.87 -4.04
N ARG A 601 26.80 20.14 -4.46
CA ARG A 601 27.84 20.71 -5.31
C ARG A 601 29.09 21.00 -4.49
N VAL A 602 30.23 20.54 -4.95
CA VAL A 602 31.54 20.80 -4.33
C VAL A 602 32.57 21.17 -5.38
N THR A 603 33.58 21.95 -4.99
CA THR A 603 34.70 22.31 -5.85
C THR A 603 35.97 21.71 -5.27
N LYS A 604 36.68 20.86 -6.03
CA LYS A 604 37.96 20.25 -5.65
C LYS A 604 38.98 20.54 -6.75
N ASN A 605 40.13 21.11 -6.39
CA ASN A 605 41.20 21.48 -7.33
C ASN A 605 40.71 22.35 -8.52
N GLY A 606 39.81 23.31 -8.26
CA GLY A 606 39.26 24.21 -9.28
C GLY A 606 38.26 23.58 -10.25
N LYS A 607 37.89 22.30 -10.05
CA LYS A 607 36.85 21.60 -10.84
C LYS A 607 35.60 21.38 -10.00
N ASN A 608 34.44 21.42 -10.64
CA ASN A 608 33.13 21.22 -9.99
C ASN A 608 32.70 19.75 -10.07
N PHE A 609 32.22 19.26 -8.94
CA PHE A 609 31.72 17.90 -8.76
C PHE A 609 30.35 17.93 -8.08
N ILE A 610 29.62 16.83 -8.25
CA ILE A 610 28.51 16.46 -7.38
C ILE A 610 29.02 15.40 -6.40
N GLU A 611 28.92 15.68 -5.11
CA GLU A 611 29.21 14.75 -4.03
C GLU A 611 27.94 14.00 -3.64
N TYR A 612 27.99 12.67 -3.72
CA TYR A 612 26.92 11.76 -3.32
C TYR A 612 27.27 10.99 -2.05
N ALA A 613 26.27 10.53 -1.31
CA ALA A 613 26.45 9.41 -0.41
C ALA A 613 26.77 8.15 -1.23
N ASP A 614 27.77 7.38 -0.80
CA ASP A 614 28.11 6.13 -1.46
C ASP A 614 27.03 5.07 -1.22
N TYR A 615 26.51 4.50 -2.30
CA TYR A 615 25.45 3.49 -2.26
C TYR A 615 25.82 2.26 -1.43
N ASP A 616 27.06 1.79 -1.44
CA ASP A 616 27.48 0.63 -0.67
C ASP A 616 27.56 0.93 0.83
N HIS A 617 27.74 2.20 1.20
CA HIS A 617 27.74 2.66 2.58
C HIS A 617 26.38 3.17 3.10
N ALA A 618 25.39 3.29 2.23
CA ALA A 618 24.03 3.64 2.61
C ALA A 618 23.37 2.48 3.37
N ASP A 619 22.93 2.71 4.61
CA ASP A 619 22.40 1.66 5.47
C ASP A 619 21.05 2.06 6.09
N TYR A 620 19.98 1.47 5.56
CA TYR A 620 18.61 1.72 6.01
C TYR A 620 18.28 0.96 7.32
N VAL A 621 19.02 -0.10 7.65
CA VAL A 621 18.91 -0.77 8.96
C VAL A 621 19.44 0.16 10.05
N GLU A 622 20.61 0.76 9.85
CA GLU A 622 21.13 1.79 10.75
C GLU A 622 20.23 3.02 10.81
N SER A 623 19.72 3.49 9.67
CA SER A 623 18.78 4.62 9.64
C SER A 623 17.50 4.33 10.43
N SER A 624 17.00 3.09 10.37
CA SER A 624 15.87 2.62 11.18
C SER A 624 16.20 2.59 12.68
N LEU A 625 17.32 2.01 13.08
CA LEU A 625 17.77 1.93 14.47
C LEU A 625 17.99 3.33 15.08
N GLN A 626 18.41 4.29 14.27
CA GLN A 626 18.63 5.69 14.64
C GLN A 626 17.38 6.56 14.47
N LYS A 627 16.22 5.98 14.14
CA LYS A 627 14.93 6.66 13.95
C LYS A 627 14.96 7.78 12.92
N LYS A 628 15.65 7.57 11.81
CA LYS A 628 15.84 8.61 10.78
C LYS A 628 14.79 8.61 9.67
N PHE A 629 13.98 7.56 9.55
CA PHE A 629 12.88 7.54 8.59
C PHE A 629 11.82 8.59 8.94
N SER A 630 11.22 9.21 7.93
CA SER A 630 10.17 10.23 8.08
C SER A 630 9.14 10.17 6.95
N LEU A 631 7.88 10.44 7.29
CA LEU A 631 6.77 10.64 6.35
C LEU A 631 6.35 12.11 6.20
N SER A 632 7.02 13.03 6.90
CA SER A 632 6.54 14.41 7.07
C SER A 632 6.36 15.18 5.77
N LEU A 633 7.09 14.80 4.72
CA LEU A 633 7.02 15.40 3.39
C LEU A 633 6.43 14.42 2.36
N THR A 634 6.95 13.19 2.28
CA THR A 634 6.48 12.20 1.29
C THR A 634 5.01 11.86 1.46
N GLY A 635 4.51 11.77 2.70
CA GLY A 635 3.09 11.49 2.91
C GLY A 635 2.15 12.65 2.54
N LYS A 636 2.66 13.85 2.25
CA LYS A 636 1.84 14.95 1.71
C LYS A 636 1.61 14.83 0.20
N VAL A 637 2.34 13.94 -0.47
CA VAL A 637 2.19 13.69 -1.91
C VAL A 637 0.93 12.86 -2.12
N ASP A 638 -0.03 13.42 -2.84
CA ASP A 638 -1.21 12.70 -3.32
C ASP A 638 -0.95 12.12 -4.73
N VAL A 639 -1.86 11.28 -5.19
CA VAL A 639 -1.78 10.67 -6.53
C VAL A 639 -1.60 11.70 -7.65
N ARG A 640 -2.20 12.90 -7.54
CA ARG A 640 -2.14 13.93 -8.61
C ARG A 640 -0.77 14.59 -8.66
N GLU A 641 -0.21 14.94 -7.51
CA GLU A 641 1.16 15.46 -7.42
C GLU A 641 2.15 14.38 -7.89
N TYR A 642 1.95 13.12 -7.54
CA TYR A 642 2.77 12.01 -8.00
C TYR A 642 2.74 11.88 -9.53
N GLU A 643 1.55 11.82 -10.14
CA GLU A 643 1.36 11.79 -11.60
C GLU A 643 2.02 13.00 -12.28
N ALA A 644 1.88 14.20 -11.71
CA ALA A 644 2.46 15.43 -12.23
C ALA A 644 3.99 15.38 -12.24
N ARG A 645 4.62 14.88 -11.16
CA ARG A 645 6.06 14.67 -11.06
C ARG A 645 6.56 13.70 -12.13
N VAL A 646 5.85 12.59 -12.32
CA VAL A 646 6.18 11.55 -13.32
C VAL A 646 6.10 12.12 -14.75
N LEU A 647 5.03 12.84 -15.10
CA LEU A 647 4.90 13.46 -16.42
C LEU A 647 5.93 14.56 -16.65
N ALA A 648 6.21 15.38 -15.63
CA ALA A 648 7.22 16.42 -15.72
C ALA A 648 8.61 15.82 -15.99
N MET A 649 8.98 14.75 -15.28
CA MET A 649 10.26 14.06 -15.49
C MET A 649 10.33 13.37 -16.86
N ALA A 650 9.25 12.72 -17.30
CA ALA A 650 9.16 12.12 -18.63
C ALA A 650 9.34 13.18 -19.74
N ASN A 651 8.76 14.37 -19.55
CA ASN A 651 8.91 15.48 -20.47
C ASN A 651 10.33 16.07 -20.48
N VAL A 652 11.03 16.12 -19.35
CA VAL A 652 12.47 16.47 -19.29
C VAL A 652 13.29 15.53 -20.18
N TYR A 653 13.09 14.22 -20.05
CA TYR A 653 13.81 13.25 -20.87
C TYR A 653 13.48 13.34 -22.36
N ARG A 654 12.28 13.78 -22.71
CA ARG A 654 11.85 13.89 -24.11
C ARG A 654 12.52 15.06 -24.84
N VAL A 655 12.77 16.18 -24.15
CA VAL A 655 13.38 17.38 -24.75
C VAL A 655 14.89 17.40 -24.70
N ILE A 656 15.49 16.40 -24.05
CA ILE A 656 16.92 16.23 -23.94
C ILE A 656 17.27 14.96 -24.73
N PRO A 657 17.63 15.11 -26.02
CA PRO A 657 17.59 14.03 -27.00
C PRO A 657 18.66 12.95 -26.78
N GLU A 658 19.61 13.17 -25.88
CA GLU A 658 20.61 12.18 -25.53
C GLU A 658 20.01 11.15 -24.56
N ALA A 659 20.40 9.87 -24.72
CA ALA A 659 19.73 8.74 -24.06
C ALA A 659 19.43 9.02 -22.58
N ARG A 660 18.17 8.78 -22.15
CA ARG A 660 17.64 8.99 -20.78
C ARG A 660 18.63 8.65 -19.66
N GLY A 661 19.41 7.59 -19.83
CA GLY A 661 20.42 7.12 -18.88
C GLY A 661 21.71 7.94 -18.80
N GLN A 662 21.93 8.94 -19.65
CA GLN A 662 23.14 9.80 -19.66
C GLN A 662 23.00 11.05 -18.80
N TRP A 663 21.78 11.40 -18.39
CA TRP A 663 21.51 12.56 -17.57
C TRP A 663 21.09 12.15 -16.16
N ARG A 664 21.45 12.98 -15.19
CA ARG A 664 21.19 12.76 -13.77
C ARG A 664 20.55 14.00 -13.16
N LEU A 665 19.52 13.78 -12.36
CA LEU A 665 18.82 14.84 -11.67
C LEU A 665 19.65 15.28 -10.46
N PHE A 666 20.01 16.56 -10.42
CA PHE A 666 20.70 17.17 -9.29
C PHE A 666 19.76 17.95 -8.38
N SER A 667 18.83 18.73 -8.91
CA SER A 667 17.84 19.48 -8.10
C SER A 667 16.45 19.40 -8.71
N PHE A 668 15.45 19.25 -7.86
CA PHE A 668 14.02 19.24 -8.19
C PHE A 668 13.22 20.00 -7.14
N ARG A 669 12.46 20.99 -7.58
CA ARG A 669 11.57 21.78 -6.71
C ARG A 669 10.38 22.33 -7.48
N GLN A 670 9.23 22.44 -6.81
CA GLN A 670 8.14 23.28 -7.28
C GLN A 670 8.53 24.76 -7.09
N VAL A 671 8.21 25.62 -8.06
CA VAL A 671 8.52 27.05 -7.99
C VAL A 671 7.26 27.90 -8.04
N GLN A 672 7.31 29.03 -7.33
CA GLN A 672 6.25 30.03 -7.35
C GLN A 672 6.47 31.00 -8.52
N PRO A 673 5.40 31.66 -9.03
CA PRO A 673 5.52 32.68 -10.09
C PRO A 673 6.45 33.85 -9.75
N THR A 674 6.76 34.05 -8.46
CA THR A 674 7.68 35.07 -7.94
C THR A 674 9.15 34.64 -7.93
N ASP A 675 9.47 33.40 -8.34
CA ASP A 675 10.86 32.93 -8.42
C ASP A 675 11.64 33.75 -9.46
N SER A 676 12.77 34.33 -9.04
CA SER A 676 13.55 35.25 -9.89
C SER A 676 14.17 34.56 -11.11
N GLU A 677 14.58 33.30 -10.99
CA GLU A 677 15.14 32.54 -12.12
C GLU A 677 14.04 32.19 -13.13
N LEU A 678 12.84 31.86 -12.65
CA LEU A 678 11.66 31.69 -13.51
C LEU A 678 11.31 32.99 -14.24
N GLN A 679 11.26 34.12 -13.56
CA GLN A 679 10.96 35.42 -14.19
C GLN A 679 11.98 35.74 -15.29
N GLN A 680 13.26 35.54 -15.01
CA GLN A 680 14.32 35.71 -16.01
C GLN A 680 14.13 34.77 -17.21
N ALA A 681 13.80 33.49 -16.95
CA ALA A 681 13.57 32.51 -18.00
C ALA A 681 12.40 32.89 -18.91
N GLN A 682 11.29 33.33 -18.33
CA GLN A 682 10.10 33.74 -19.07
C GLN A 682 10.35 34.99 -19.93
N THR A 683 11.10 35.96 -19.40
CA THR A 683 11.49 37.15 -20.16
C THR A 683 12.40 36.80 -21.33
N GLN A 684 13.44 36.00 -21.11
CA GLN A 684 14.38 35.63 -22.18
C GLN A 684 13.74 34.75 -23.25
N ALA A 685 12.90 33.80 -22.86
CA ALA A 685 12.20 32.91 -23.80
C ALA A 685 10.92 33.51 -24.38
N THR A 686 10.55 34.74 -24.00
CA THR A 686 9.30 35.42 -24.41
C THR A 686 8.07 34.53 -24.22
N THR A 687 8.02 33.77 -23.12
CA THR A 687 6.99 32.75 -22.86
C THR A 687 6.66 32.75 -21.38
N THR A 688 5.38 32.96 -21.04
CA THR A 688 4.89 32.86 -19.66
C THR A 688 4.39 31.46 -19.38
N LEU A 689 4.86 30.86 -18.28
CA LEU A 689 4.38 29.59 -17.77
C LEU A 689 3.22 29.82 -16.79
N ALA A 690 2.26 28.90 -16.77
CA ALA A 690 1.09 28.98 -15.90
C ALA A 690 0.80 27.62 -15.25
N GLY A 691 0.10 27.65 -14.11
CA GLY A 691 -0.21 26.46 -13.33
C GLY A 691 0.94 26.04 -12.42
N ILE A 692 1.02 24.74 -12.12
CA ILE A 692 2.14 24.17 -11.36
C ILE A 692 3.37 24.13 -12.25
N ILE A 693 4.46 24.71 -11.76
CA ILE A 693 5.73 24.81 -12.47
C ILE A 693 6.79 24.08 -11.63
N TYR A 694 7.46 23.13 -12.24
CA TYR A 694 8.59 22.45 -11.63
C TYR A 694 9.90 22.94 -12.24
N ARG A 695 10.88 23.17 -11.37
CA ARG A 695 12.27 23.42 -11.77
C ARG A 695 13.07 22.14 -11.65
N PHE A 696 13.77 21.80 -12.71
CA PHE A 696 14.74 20.73 -12.77
C PHE A 696 16.13 21.31 -13.01
N GLU A 697 17.11 20.76 -12.34
CA GLU A 697 18.51 20.93 -12.69
C GLU A 697 19.12 19.56 -12.85
N ILE A 698 19.55 19.26 -14.06
CA ILE A 698 20.16 17.99 -14.42
C ILE A 698 21.58 18.21 -14.90
N TYR A 699 22.37 17.15 -14.89
CA TYR A 699 23.74 17.19 -15.40
C TYR A 699 24.11 15.88 -16.10
N ARG A 700 25.08 15.97 -17.00
CA ARG A 700 25.75 14.81 -17.59
C ARG A 700 27.00 14.49 -16.75
N PRO A 701 27.10 13.28 -16.18
CA PRO A 701 28.31 12.85 -15.50
C PRO A 701 29.51 12.83 -16.46
N GLY A 702 30.66 13.29 -15.99
CA GLY A 702 31.94 13.13 -16.72
C GLY A 702 32.53 11.73 -16.56
N ASP A 703 33.74 11.54 -17.10
CA ASP A 703 34.46 10.26 -17.06
C ASP A 703 34.74 9.82 -15.61
N PRO A 704 34.24 8.63 -15.18
CA PRO A 704 34.50 8.10 -13.84
C PRO A 704 35.98 7.87 -13.52
N SER A 705 36.82 7.64 -14.54
CA SER A 705 38.27 7.48 -14.36
C SER A 705 38.97 8.78 -13.95
N ALA A 706 38.29 9.92 -14.14
CA ALA A 706 38.75 11.23 -13.70
C ALA A 706 38.24 11.61 -12.29
N ASN A 707 37.53 10.70 -11.59
CA ASN A 707 37.07 10.93 -10.23
C ASN A 707 38.28 10.97 -9.29
N PRO A 708 38.57 12.11 -8.62
CA PRO A 708 39.49 12.06 -7.50
C PRO A 708 38.88 11.17 -6.42
N ASN A 709 39.71 10.39 -5.73
CA ASN A 709 39.24 9.71 -4.52
C ASN A 709 38.66 10.77 -3.57
N SER A 710 37.46 10.50 -3.09
CA SER A 710 36.93 11.24 -1.94
C SER A 710 37.84 11.00 -0.75
N ASP A 711 38.03 12.03 0.08
CA ASP A 711 38.80 11.89 1.32
C ASP A 711 37.98 11.08 2.37
N ASP A 712 36.66 10.98 2.17
CA ASP A 712 35.74 10.08 2.87
C ASP A 712 35.24 8.99 1.92
N PHE A 713 35.58 7.73 2.18
CA PHE A 713 35.15 6.58 1.35
C PHE A 713 33.63 6.37 1.33
N ARG A 714 32.88 7.01 2.23
CA ARG A 714 31.41 6.99 2.24
C ARG A 714 30.81 8.02 1.27
N LYS A 715 31.65 8.74 0.52
CA LYS A 715 31.25 9.75 -0.46
C LYS A 715 31.84 9.45 -1.82
N GLN A 716 31.09 9.78 -2.86
CA GLN A 716 31.52 9.67 -4.24
C GLN A 716 31.48 11.03 -4.93
N LEU A 717 32.58 11.40 -5.58
CA LEU A 717 32.69 12.64 -6.35
C LEU A 717 32.47 12.35 -7.82
N VAL A 718 31.46 12.98 -8.40
CA VAL A 718 31.08 12.81 -9.80
C VAL A 718 31.33 14.11 -10.56
N PRO A 719 32.22 14.12 -11.57
CA PRO A 719 32.52 15.31 -12.35
C PRO A 719 31.31 15.73 -13.17
N ILE A 720 31.16 17.04 -13.33
CA ILE A 720 30.10 17.63 -14.14
C ILE A 720 30.67 17.91 -15.53
N GLN A 721 30.15 17.22 -16.56
CA GLN A 721 30.49 17.51 -17.95
C GLN A 721 29.62 18.63 -18.51
N GLU A 722 28.33 18.58 -18.23
CA GLU A 722 27.33 19.50 -18.77
C GLU A 722 26.20 19.67 -17.77
N THR A 723 25.55 20.84 -17.75
CA THR A 723 24.35 21.09 -16.96
C THR A 723 23.20 21.58 -17.83
N ALA A 724 21.97 21.25 -17.44
CA ALA A 724 20.77 21.82 -18.02
C ALA A 724 19.78 22.16 -16.90
N THR A 725 19.17 23.35 -16.98
CA THR A 725 18.10 23.78 -16.09
C THR A 725 16.81 23.89 -16.91
N LEU A 726 15.71 23.38 -16.36
CA LEU A 726 14.42 23.37 -17.02
C LEU A 726 13.32 23.88 -16.09
N PHE A 727 12.41 24.67 -16.64
CA PHE A 727 11.09 24.92 -16.04
C PHE A 727 10.04 24.18 -16.86
N VAL A 728 9.28 23.30 -16.20
CA VAL A 728 8.38 22.35 -16.87
C VAL A 728 6.96 22.57 -16.37
N THR A 729 6.05 22.65 -17.34
CA THR A 729 4.59 22.58 -17.16
C THR A 729 4.05 21.48 -18.07
N PRO A 730 2.77 21.10 -17.96
CA PRO A 730 2.15 20.15 -18.90
C PRO A 730 2.16 20.59 -20.38
N LEU A 731 2.38 21.88 -20.66
CA LEU A 731 2.24 22.45 -22.01
C LEU A 731 3.55 23.01 -22.60
N ASN A 732 4.41 23.54 -21.75
CA ASN A 732 5.61 24.27 -22.18
C ASN A 732 6.81 23.93 -21.30
N ILE A 733 7.98 23.92 -21.93
CA ILE A 733 9.27 23.82 -21.26
C ILE A 733 10.13 25.03 -21.61
N LEU A 734 10.74 25.63 -20.59
CA LEU A 734 11.86 26.55 -20.76
C LEU A 734 13.14 25.81 -20.43
N LEU A 735 14.14 25.86 -21.31
CA LEU A 735 15.40 25.13 -21.19
C LEU A 735 16.56 26.11 -21.25
N LYS A 736 17.54 25.91 -20.36
CA LYS A 736 18.86 26.53 -20.41
C LYS A 736 19.92 25.45 -20.30
N ARG A 737 20.77 25.32 -21.32
CA ARG A 737 21.96 24.45 -21.29
C ARG A 737 23.19 25.27 -20.92
N ASN A 738 23.92 24.83 -19.89
CA ASN A 738 25.06 25.53 -19.31
C ASN A 738 24.72 27.02 -19.03
N ASN A 739 25.58 27.94 -19.48
CA ASN A 739 25.39 29.38 -19.30
C ASN A 739 24.73 30.07 -20.51
N ASN A 740 24.07 29.31 -21.40
CA ASN A 740 23.38 29.87 -22.56
C ASN A 740 22.09 30.63 -22.14
N ALA A 741 21.48 31.32 -23.10
CA ALA A 741 20.17 31.95 -22.90
C ALA A 741 19.05 30.91 -22.77
N TRP A 742 17.97 31.27 -22.06
CA TRP A 742 16.77 30.45 -21.98
C TRP A 742 16.05 30.38 -23.33
N THR A 743 15.60 29.19 -23.70
CA THR A 743 14.79 28.96 -24.91
C THR A 743 13.51 28.20 -24.56
N ARG A 744 12.46 28.42 -25.35
CA ARG A 744 11.24 27.61 -25.29
C ARG A 744 11.45 26.33 -26.10
N VAL A 745 11.04 25.19 -25.52
CA VAL A 745 10.95 23.91 -26.22
C VAL A 745 9.49 23.47 -26.24
N SER A 746 8.99 23.14 -27.43
CA SER A 746 7.62 22.66 -27.62
C SER A 746 7.49 21.19 -27.23
N LEU A 747 6.36 20.85 -26.60
CA LEU A 747 6.01 19.47 -26.28
C LEU A 747 5.44 18.71 -27.47
#